data_AF-A0AAU2P1B4-F1
#
_entry.id   AF-A0AAU2P1B4-F1
#
_cell.length_a   1.000
_cell.length_b   1.000
_cell.length_c   1.000
_cell.angle_alpha   90.00
_cell.angle_beta   90.00
_cell.angle_gamma   90.00
#
_symmetry.space_group_name_H-M   'P 1'
#
loop_
_entity.id
_entity.type
_entity.pdbx_description
1 polymer ?
#
loop_
_entity_poly.entity_id
_entity_poly.type
_entity_poly.pdbx_seq_one_letter_code
_entity_poly.pdbx_strand_id
1 'polypeptide(L)'
;MAKDWNRRVFLRGSVAGAGTSIALGSGGGTASASPEAGAGVPIEDGLRIARTTVEYADTLLGTEVEHPRLTWELTARGRGARQSAYRVRVALTEKDLVRGRHLVWDSSRVESDRTVGIVYAGPALKPRTRYHWQVRVWDGKGRPSAWSAPRWWETTLPKDAWQGFWIGAAAAPGPPGFEGASWIWSPGSTSNSAPAGPSWFRGAVTLPTGTEIRKATLVATADDDFTLYLDGQEVLHQPEQTDAWRTGHLADVTEQVRTARGGRIVVAALATNRGSASVNPGGLLVRLIVETASGGTVELVTGAGWRSAESEQQGWQQPDFEDVGWPDAVVLAPYGQGPWGGGVSIAVPEQPAPLLRREFTVPREVVRARLHISGLAYYDAEINGVRIGRQVLDPGFTDYDETVLYAVHDVTDRVRRGVNAIGVTLGRGFFGMTTPNVWNWHQPPWHDEPRLLAQLEVDHPDGSRTLVATDGQWRITEGPTRSNSLYAGESYDARKAPAGWTRPGFDDRGWQEAQRQDAPRGTLHAQAHDPIEVIETVRPVAISELSEGVYVVDMGRTLAGWSRLTVRAEAGTTVRLTHGEKLKSDGSVSAETGHVPGRFQTDEYVCAGGGADEVWEPKFSYKGFRYVQISGLAEKPDPSQVLGRVVHTRVAATSTFACSEPFYEQLERAMRRTLLNNLHGIPTDTPMYEKNGWTGDAQLGAPVMAYAFGVHRFLSKWLGDLRDSQNTDGQLPVIVPSGGWGYGDLGPSPEWTTVYPFLVREMYRVYGDERLARDHWAPLTRYLDWEISRLRDGLAVTALGDYLPPGYGGNPPEDTRLTATAYLHRALTGTAELADLLDDGEVATRYREVAGGLKEAFNAAFLGPDGHYRTAKDPDYRQTNNCVPLAFGLVPPGARASVVDSLLADIAQRGNHLNTGALGTSVLLRELSAQGHPEVAHAIATQRSYPSWGYWFDHGADTMWEMWPLDSRSRDHYFQGTVVQWLYESVAGLRPGDAGYRTFTVRPDGRTGVNWARTSVHTVRGEATAAWSRVDGTTRLSVRVPVGATAEVHVPAAARSAVTAPGGAVFVRSDRGFIVYEVPHGGWEFVARGDG
;
A
#
# COMPACT_ATOMS: atom_id res chain seq x y z
N MET A 1 -44.64 8.28 -11.99
CA MET A 1 -45.58 7.35 -12.65
C MET A 1 -45.17 5.93 -12.30
N ALA A 2 -46.09 5.17 -11.71
CA ALA A 2 -45.86 3.79 -11.27
C ALA A 2 -45.82 2.80 -12.44
N LYS A 3 -44.90 1.83 -12.36
CA LYS A 3 -44.73 0.53 -13.08
C LYS A 3 -43.22 0.29 -13.27
N ASP A 4 -42.57 -0.83 -12.95
CA ASP A 4 -43.01 -2.20 -12.67
C ASP A 4 -42.15 -2.81 -11.56
N TRP A 5 -42.79 -3.36 -10.53
CA TRP A 5 -42.16 -4.16 -9.49
C TRP A 5 -41.89 -5.56 -10.04
N ASN A 6 -40.63 -5.85 -10.39
CA ASN A 6 -40.26 -7.17 -10.88
C ASN A 6 -40.09 -8.17 -9.72
N ARG A 7 -41.19 -8.76 -9.26
CA ARG A 7 -41.24 -9.86 -8.25
C ARG A 7 -40.25 -11.01 -8.52
N ARG A 8 -39.77 -11.21 -9.76
CA ARG A 8 -38.79 -12.26 -10.11
C ARG A 8 -37.36 -11.96 -9.61
N VAL A 9 -36.99 -10.70 -9.37
CA VAL A 9 -35.65 -10.33 -8.86
C VAL A 9 -35.56 -10.60 -7.35
N PHE A 10 -36.64 -10.36 -6.60
CA PHE A 10 -36.70 -10.63 -5.15
C PHE A 10 -36.80 -12.13 -4.82
N LEU A 11 -37.57 -12.90 -5.60
CA LEU A 11 -37.78 -14.33 -5.34
C LEU A 11 -36.64 -15.23 -5.82
N ARG A 12 -35.80 -14.81 -6.78
CA ARG A 12 -34.61 -15.57 -7.20
C ARG A 12 -33.42 -15.44 -6.23
N GLY A 13 -33.43 -14.47 -5.32
CA GLY A 13 -32.38 -14.30 -4.30
C GLY A 13 -32.67 -14.96 -2.95
N SER A 14 -33.89 -15.45 -2.72
CA SER A 14 -34.33 -15.95 -1.40
C SER A 14 -34.49 -17.47 -1.34
N VAL A 15 -34.41 -18.18 -2.47
CA VAL A 15 -34.39 -19.65 -2.56
C VAL A 15 -33.54 -20.07 -3.76
N ALA A 16 -32.21 -20.05 -3.63
CA ALA A 16 -31.29 -20.70 -4.57
C ALA A 16 -29.92 -20.98 -3.93
N GLY A 17 -29.93 -21.76 -2.85
CA GLY A 17 -28.79 -22.56 -2.43
C GLY A 17 -28.95 -23.98 -2.96
N ALA A 18 -28.91 -24.15 -4.28
CA ALA A 18 -28.74 -25.44 -4.97
C ALA A 18 -28.37 -25.13 -6.43
N GLY A 19 -27.28 -25.73 -6.91
CA GLY A 19 -26.47 -25.23 -8.01
C GLY A 19 -27.14 -25.03 -9.37
N THR A 20 -26.58 -24.11 -10.15
CA THR A 20 -26.42 -24.26 -11.62
C THR A 20 -25.43 -23.21 -12.11
N SER A 21 -24.29 -23.69 -12.58
CA SER A 21 -23.34 -22.98 -13.43
C SER A 21 -23.96 -22.79 -14.82
N ILE A 22 -23.90 -21.57 -15.36
CA ILE A 22 -24.10 -21.32 -16.79
C ILE A 22 -22.73 -20.99 -17.38
N ALA A 23 -22.16 -21.96 -18.08
CA ALA A 23 -21.01 -21.80 -18.95
C ALA A 23 -21.50 -21.52 -20.38
N LEU A 24 -20.92 -20.51 -21.02
CA LEU A 24 -20.99 -20.27 -22.46
C LEU A 24 -20.15 -21.33 -23.19
N GLY A 25 -20.68 -21.84 -24.30
CA GLY A 25 -20.14 -23.00 -25.00
C GLY A 25 -18.90 -22.75 -25.84
N SER A 26 -18.08 -23.80 -25.97
CA SER A 26 -17.32 -24.13 -27.17
C SER A 26 -17.31 -25.66 -27.30
N GLY A 27 -17.46 -26.16 -28.53
CA GLY A 27 -17.84 -27.55 -28.79
C GLY A 27 -16.69 -28.55 -28.92
N GLY A 28 -17.07 -29.82 -28.79
CA GLY A 28 -16.48 -30.97 -29.49
C GLY A 28 -15.47 -31.82 -28.72
N GLY A 29 -15.89 -33.02 -28.24
CA GLY A 29 -14.95 -34.14 -28.07
C GLY A 29 -15.17 -35.12 -26.90
N THR A 30 -16.00 -36.14 -27.14
CA THR A 30 -16.01 -37.51 -26.55
C THR A 30 -16.39 -37.75 -25.08
N ALA A 31 -17.30 -38.70 -24.91
CA ALA A 31 -18.05 -39.05 -23.70
C ALA A 31 -17.28 -39.93 -22.70
N SER A 32 -17.56 -39.74 -21.40
CA SER A 32 -17.47 -40.79 -20.39
C SER A 32 -18.68 -40.72 -19.45
N ALA A 33 -19.13 -41.89 -19.02
CA ALA A 33 -20.48 -42.19 -18.52
C ALA A 33 -20.90 -41.46 -17.23
N SER A 34 -22.19 -41.12 -17.14
CA SER A 34 -22.85 -40.64 -15.93
C SER A 34 -22.98 -41.78 -14.90
N PRO A 35 -22.75 -41.54 -13.59
CA PRO A 35 -23.14 -42.48 -12.57
C PRO A 35 -24.63 -42.30 -12.23
N GLU A 36 -25.37 -43.41 -12.26
CA GLU A 36 -26.74 -43.52 -11.80
C GLU A 36 -26.92 -43.07 -10.34
N ALA A 37 -28.12 -42.59 -10.05
CA ALA A 37 -28.58 -42.18 -8.74
C ALA A 37 -28.50 -43.34 -7.72
N GLY A 38 -27.51 -43.25 -6.83
CA GLY A 38 -27.39 -44.10 -5.64
C GLY A 38 -28.30 -43.62 -4.50
N ALA A 39 -28.94 -44.57 -3.85
CA ALA A 39 -29.91 -44.43 -2.77
C ALA A 39 -29.52 -43.46 -1.63
N GLY A 40 -30.53 -42.80 -1.06
CA GLY A 40 -30.41 -41.80 -0.01
C GLY A 40 -29.64 -42.28 1.23
N VAL A 41 -28.48 -41.67 1.45
CA VAL A 41 -27.81 -41.65 2.74
C VAL A 41 -28.52 -40.61 3.63
N PRO A 42 -28.92 -40.93 4.86
CA PRO A 42 -29.51 -39.95 5.78
C PRO A 42 -28.51 -38.81 6.00
N ILE A 43 -28.91 -37.57 5.71
CA ILE A 43 -28.05 -36.41 5.92
C ILE A 43 -27.96 -36.16 7.43
N GLU A 44 -26.83 -36.53 8.04
CA GLU A 44 -26.61 -36.50 9.50
C GLU A 44 -27.00 -35.17 10.18
N ASP A 45 -27.78 -35.28 11.26
CA ASP A 45 -28.08 -34.22 12.23
C ASP A 45 -26.88 -34.00 13.17
N GLY A 46 -26.06 -32.98 12.93
CA GLY A 46 -24.90 -32.66 13.79
C GLY A 46 -24.07 -31.46 13.32
N LEU A 47 -23.05 -31.08 14.10
CA LEU A 47 -22.05 -30.09 13.68
C LEU A 47 -21.17 -30.64 12.56
N ARG A 48 -20.87 -29.80 11.57
CA ARG A 48 -19.91 -30.07 10.49
C ARG A 48 -18.85 -28.98 10.43
N ILE A 49 -17.62 -29.38 10.13
CA ILE A 49 -16.50 -28.45 9.97
C ILE A 49 -16.46 -28.04 8.49
N ALA A 50 -16.73 -26.78 8.22
CA ALA A 50 -16.85 -26.25 6.85
C ALA A 50 -15.49 -25.80 6.29
N ARG A 51 -14.67 -25.17 7.13
CA ARG A 51 -13.36 -24.66 6.77
C ARG A 51 -12.43 -24.67 7.98
N THR A 52 -11.14 -24.85 7.73
CA THR A 52 -10.08 -24.83 8.72
C THR A 52 -8.93 -23.97 8.21
N THR A 53 -8.37 -23.12 9.06
CA THR A 53 -7.22 -22.28 8.74
C THR A 53 -6.13 -22.39 9.80
N VAL A 54 -4.89 -22.14 9.38
CA VAL A 54 -3.71 -21.99 10.23
C VAL A 54 -3.12 -20.61 9.97
N GLU A 55 -2.98 -19.78 11.01
CA GLU A 55 -2.60 -18.37 10.87
C GLU A 55 -3.41 -17.64 9.78
N TYR A 56 -4.72 -17.86 9.78
CA TYR A 56 -5.69 -17.27 8.84
C TYR A 56 -5.52 -17.67 7.36
N ALA A 57 -4.58 -18.57 7.04
CA ALA A 57 -4.40 -19.18 5.72
C ALA A 57 -4.95 -20.61 5.68
N ASP A 58 -5.34 -21.09 4.49
CA ASP A 58 -5.77 -22.48 4.28
C ASP A 58 -4.61 -23.47 4.54
N THR A 59 -3.41 -23.09 4.11
CA THR A 59 -2.13 -23.76 4.35
C THR A 59 -1.03 -22.73 4.40
N LEU A 60 0.05 -23.00 5.14
CA LEU A 60 1.15 -22.05 5.31
C LEU A 60 2.48 -22.71 4.98
N LEU A 61 3.23 -22.14 4.04
CA LEU A 61 4.55 -22.63 3.63
C LEU A 61 5.64 -21.70 4.17
N GLY A 62 6.66 -22.28 4.81
CA GLY A 62 7.83 -21.53 5.24
C GLY A 62 7.55 -20.57 6.40
N THR A 63 6.88 -21.02 7.45
CA THR A 63 6.55 -20.16 8.61
C THR A 63 7.58 -20.23 9.73
N GLU A 64 7.80 -19.08 10.37
CA GLU A 64 8.56 -18.94 11.62
C GLU A 64 7.68 -19.04 12.88
N VAL A 65 6.36 -19.18 12.72
CA VAL A 65 5.45 -19.24 13.86
C VAL A 65 5.64 -20.55 14.62
N GLU A 66 6.20 -20.47 15.82
CA GLU A 66 6.49 -21.62 16.69
C GLU A 66 5.22 -22.26 17.26
N HIS A 67 4.20 -21.43 17.52
CA HIS A 67 2.92 -21.81 18.09
C HIS A 67 1.76 -21.40 17.17
N PRO A 68 1.57 -22.09 16.03
CA PRO A 68 0.56 -21.72 15.05
C PRO A 68 -0.84 -21.80 15.63
N ARG A 69 -1.67 -20.84 15.25
CA ARG A 69 -3.07 -20.73 15.66
C ARG A 69 -3.97 -21.39 14.65
N LEU A 70 -4.83 -22.27 15.15
CA LEU A 70 -5.77 -23.05 14.38
C LEU A 70 -7.18 -22.49 14.57
N THR A 71 -7.89 -22.30 13.48
CA THR A 71 -9.27 -21.81 13.47
C THR A 71 -10.13 -22.75 12.63
N TRP A 72 -11.39 -22.95 13.03
CA TRP A 72 -12.35 -23.74 12.26
C TRP A 72 -13.73 -23.12 12.25
N GLU A 73 -14.32 -23.09 11.05
CA GLU A 73 -15.68 -22.64 10.80
C GLU A 73 -16.63 -23.83 10.89
N LEU A 74 -17.75 -23.66 11.59
CA LEU A 74 -18.72 -24.71 11.84
C LEU A 74 -20.06 -24.40 11.17
N THR A 75 -20.72 -25.44 10.67
CA THR A 75 -22.07 -25.36 10.10
C THR A 75 -22.97 -26.43 10.73
N ALA A 76 -24.27 -26.13 10.81
CA ALA A 76 -25.28 -27.07 11.27
C ALA A 76 -26.64 -26.76 10.64
N ARG A 77 -27.53 -27.74 10.64
CA ARG A 77 -28.95 -27.52 10.34
C ARG A 77 -29.68 -26.95 11.56
N GLY A 78 -30.75 -26.19 11.31
CA GLY A 78 -31.58 -25.62 12.37
C GLY A 78 -30.92 -24.44 13.11
N ARG A 79 -31.33 -24.22 14.37
CA ARG A 79 -30.93 -23.09 15.21
C ARG A 79 -30.29 -23.55 16.51
N GLY A 80 -29.48 -22.70 17.12
CA GLY A 80 -28.90 -22.91 18.45
C GLY A 80 -27.80 -23.99 18.52
N ALA A 81 -27.23 -24.39 17.38
CA ALA A 81 -26.08 -25.27 17.36
C ALA A 81 -24.87 -24.58 17.98
N ARG A 82 -24.14 -25.31 18.81
CA ARG A 82 -22.94 -24.83 19.50
C ARG A 82 -21.93 -25.96 19.66
N GLN A 83 -20.66 -25.61 19.68
CA GLN A 83 -19.58 -26.50 20.11
C GLN A 83 -19.58 -26.61 21.64
N SER A 84 -19.31 -27.81 22.16
CA SER A 84 -19.04 -28.06 23.58
C SER A 84 -17.59 -28.47 23.84
N ALA A 85 -16.97 -29.17 22.89
CA ALA A 85 -15.59 -29.62 22.97
C ALA A 85 -14.95 -29.73 21.58
N TYR A 86 -13.61 -29.82 21.55
CA TYR A 86 -12.85 -30.13 20.35
C TYR A 86 -11.71 -31.13 20.63
N ARG A 87 -11.15 -31.70 19.56
CA ARG A 87 -9.91 -32.49 19.59
C ARG A 87 -9.13 -32.26 18.31
N VAL A 88 -7.89 -31.79 18.44
CA VAL A 88 -6.95 -31.57 17.35
C VAL A 88 -5.96 -32.73 17.29
N ARG A 89 -5.58 -33.12 16.08
CA ARG A 89 -4.47 -34.04 15.81
C ARG A 89 -3.49 -33.41 14.86
N VAL A 90 -2.22 -33.68 15.06
CA VAL A 90 -1.11 -33.27 14.21
C VAL A 90 -0.19 -34.46 13.96
N ALA A 91 0.25 -34.67 12.72
CA ALA A 91 1.22 -35.70 12.34
C ALA A 91 2.16 -35.20 11.23
N LEU A 92 3.25 -35.92 10.99
CA LEU A 92 4.22 -35.58 9.94
C LEU A 92 3.78 -36.04 8.54
N THR A 93 2.81 -36.96 8.46
CA THR A 93 2.24 -37.40 7.19
C THR A 93 0.72 -37.37 7.27
N GLU A 94 0.07 -37.08 6.15
CA GLU A 94 -1.40 -37.14 6.06
C GLU A 94 -1.94 -38.54 6.37
N LYS A 95 -1.22 -39.59 5.93
CA LYS A 95 -1.59 -40.99 6.17
C LYS A 95 -1.64 -41.32 7.66
N ASP A 96 -0.63 -40.90 8.42
CA ASP A 96 -0.55 -41.11 9.86
C ASP A 96 -1.61 -40.30 10.60
N LEU A 97 -1.84 -39.05 10.16
CA LEU A 97 -2.89 -38.18 10.69
C LEU A 97 -4.27 -38.84 10.57
N VAL A 98 -4.66 -39.27 9.37
CA VAL A 98 -5.97 -39.86 9.07
C VAL A 98 -6.16 -41.17 9.84
N ARG A 99 -5.11 -41.99 9.98
CA ARG A 99 -5.14 -43.24 10.75
C ARG A 99 -5.06 -43.03 12.26
N GLY A 100 -4.75 -41.82 12.73
CA GLY A 100 -4.54 -41.53 14.14
C GLY A 100 -3.35 -42.29 14.75
N ARG A 101 -2.29 -42.51 13.97
CA ARG A 101 -1.06 -43.21 14.39
C ARG A 101 0.12 -42.26 14.31
N HIS A 102 1.19 -42.51 15.07
CA HIS A 102 2.43 -41.71 15.05
C HIS A 102 2.19 -40.19 15.09
N LEU A 103 1.21 -39.77 15.89
CA LEU A 103 0.84 -38.37 16.02
C LEU A 103 1.97 -37.60 16.71
N VAL A 104 2.28 -36.42 16.18
CA VAL A 104 3.14 -35.43 16.84
C VAL A 104 2.40 -34.85 18.04
N TRP A 105 1.11 -34.56 17.86
CA TRP A 105 0.27 -34.01 18.92
C TRP A 105 -1.15 -34.52 18.78
N ASP A 106 -1.78 -34.78 19.93
CA ASP A 106 -3.21 -35.02 20.06
C ASP A 106 -3.67 -34.26 21.30
N SER A 107 -4.55 -33.28 21.13
CA SER A 107 -5.00 -32.43 22.24
C SER A 107 -5.85 -33.18 23.27
N SER A 108 -6.19 -34.45 23.00
CA SER A 108 -7.32 -35.12 23.64
C SER A 108 -8.62 -34.32 23.47
N ARG A 109 -9.70 -34.73 24.14
CA ARG A 109 -10.93 -33.95 24.14
C ARG A 109 -10.75 -32.76 25.09
N VAL A 110 -10.90 -31.54 24.57
CA VAL A 110 -10.82 -30.28 25.33
C VAL A 110 -12.23 -29.70 25.43
N GLU A 111 -12.75 -29.53 26.64
CA GLU A 111 -14.05 -28.87 26.87
C GLU A 111 -13.90 -27.37 26.65
N SER A 112 -14.41 -26.88 25.52
CA SER A 112 -14.34 -25.47 25.12
C SER A 112 -15.26 -25.20 23.94
N ASP A 113 -15.91 -24.03 23.95
CA ASP A 113 -16.70 -23.50 22.84
C ASP A 113 -15.86 -22.71 21.82
N ARG A 114 -14.57 -22.50 22.09
CA ARG A 114 -13.67 -21.72 21.23
C ARG A 114 -13.40 -22.43 19.91
N THR A 115 -13.47 -21.68 18.81
CA THR A 115 -13.19 -22.15 17.44
C THR A 115 -12.18 -21.29 16.70
N VAL A 116 -11.73 -20.18 17.31
CA VAL A 116 -10.87 -19.17 16.71
C VAL A 116 -9.60 -19.05 17.54
N GLY A 117 -8.45 -19.04 16.86
CA GLY A 117 -7.16 -18.75 17.48
C GLY A 117 -6.68 -19.81 18.46
N ILE A 118 -6.97 -21.09 18.21
CA ILE A 118 -6.54 -22.19 19.09
C ILE A 118 -5.05 -22.44 18.89
N VAL A 119 -4.24 -22.09 19.89
CA VAL A 119 -2.79 -22.19 19.84
C VAL A 119 -2.36 -23.65 19.86
N TYR A 120 -1.46 -24.03 18.95
CA TYR A 120 -0.76 -25.31 18.98
C TYR A 120 0.01 -25.47 20.29
N ALA A 121 -0.34 -26.50 21.07
CA ALA A 121 0.24 -26.82 22.36
C ALA A 121 0.93 -28.20 22.38
N GLY A 122 1.39 -28.65 21.22
CA GLY A 122 2.19 -29.87 21.10
C GLY A 122 3.68 -29.63 21.37
N PRO A 123 4.53 -30.65 21.14
CA PRO A 123 5.98 -30.51 21.24
C PRO A 123 6.53 -29.42 20.31
N ALA A 124 7.69 -28.85 20.65
CA ALA A 124 8.37 -27.85 19.83
C ALA A 124 8.47 -28.28 18.36
N LEU A 125 8.13 -27.36 17.46
CA LEU A 125 8.18 -27.61 16.03
C LEU A 125 9.63 -27.72 15.57
N LYS A 126 9.89 -28.67 14.68
CA LYS A 126 11.18 -28.84 14.01
C LYS A 126 11.21 -27.93 12.79
N PRO A 127 12.36 -27.36 12.42
CA PRO A 127 12.48 -26.60 11.17
C PRO A 127 12.29 -27.51 9.95
N ARG A 128 12.00 -26.91 8.78
CA ARG A 128 11.87 -27.59 7.47
C ARG A 128 10.86 -28.74 7.46
N THR A 129 9.87 -28.69 8.34
CA THR A 129 8.99 -29.82 8.62
C THR A 129 7.56 -29.45 8.30
N ARG A 130 6.93 -30.26 7.45
CA ARG A 130 5.49 -30.17 7.18
C ARG A 130 4.72 -30.92 8.26
N TYR A 131 3.75 -30.23 8.85
CA TYR A 131 2.84 -30.75 9.85
C TYR A 131 1.43 -30.78 9.25
N HIS A 132 0.85 -31.97 9.17
CA HIS A 132 -0.53 -32.17 8.77
C HIS A 132 -1.41 -32.15 10.02
N TRP A 133 -2.56 -31.49 9.96
CA TRP A 133 -3.50 -31.42 11.07
C TRP A 133 -4.95 -31.59 10.64
N GLN A 134 -5.77 -32.02 11.60
CA GLN A 134 -7.22 -32.08 11.48
C GLN A 134 -7.86 -31.87 12.85
N VAL A 135 -9.12 -31.47 12.85
CA VAL A 135 -9.91 -31.26 14.07
C VAL A 135 -11.24 -32.00 13.98
N ARG A 136 -11.76 -32.43 15.12
CA ARG A 136 -13.17 -32.82 15.28
C ARG A 136 -13.76 -32.08 16.47
N VAL A 137 -15.08 -31.91 16.46
CA VAL A 137 -15.80 -31.15 17.48
C VAL A 137 -16.95 -31.96 18.05
N TRP A 138 -17.45 -31.57 19.22
CA TRP A 138 -18.65 -32.12 19.83
C TRP A 138 -19.72 -31.03 19.90
N ASP A 139 -20.97 -31.40 19.59
CA ASP A 139 -22.09 -30.48 19.73
C ASP A 139 -22.55 -30.34 21.19
N GLY A 140 -23.50 -29.44 21.43
CA GLY A 140 -24.10 -29.24 22.76
C GLY A 140 -24.83 -30.46 23.36
N LYS A 141 -24.99 -31.57 22.61
CA LYS A 141 -25.55 -32.85 23.06
C LYS A 141 -24.47 -33.93 23.25
N GLY A 142 -23.19 -33.55 23.12
CA GLY A 142 -22.06 -34.48 23.23
C GLY A 142 -21.90 -35.42 22.02
N ARG A 143 -22.49 -35.11 20.86
CA ARG A 143 -22.32 -35.89 19.64
C ARG A 143 -21.08 -35.39 18.87
N PRO A 144 -20.13 -36.28 18.51
CA PRO A 144 -18.95 -35.89 17.76
C PRO A 144 -19.28 -35.62 16.28
N SER A 145 -18.58 -34.68 15.67
CA SER A 145 -18.53 -34.52 14.20
C SER A 145 -17.60 -35.56 13.57
N ALA A 146 -17.68 -35.68 12.24
CA ALA A 146 -16.56 -36.20 11.45
C ALA A 146 -15.30 -35.33 11.67
N TRP A 147 -14.13 -35.91 11.39
CA TRP A 147 -12.88 -35.13 11.29
C TRP A 147 -12.95 -34.17 10.11
N SER A 148 -12.31 -33.01 10.25
CA SER A 148 -12.09 -32.09 9.13
C SER A 148 -11.23 -32.74 8.06
N ALA A 149 -11.28 -32.19 6.84
CA ALA A 149 -10.25 -32.50 5.86
C ALA A 149 -8.85 -32.16 6.42
N PRO A 150 -7.81 -32.97 6.16
CA PRO A 150 -6.45 -32.62 6.52
C PRO A 150 -6.01 -31.30 5.89
N ARG A 151 -5.36 -30.45 6.69
CA ARG A 151 -4.63 -29.27 6.23
C ARG A 151 -3.19 -29.34 6.74
N TRP A 152 -2.33 -28.41 6.34
CA TRP A 152 -0.94 -28.42 6.76
C TRP A 152 -0.33 -27.03 6.90
N TRP A 153 0.70 -26.94 7.73
CA TRP A 153 1.69 -25.88 7.69
C TRP A 153 3.09 -26.48 7.58
N GLU A 154 4.05 -25.71 7.09
CA GLU A 154 5.45 -26.13 6.95
C GLU A 154 6.35 -25.05 7.52
N THR A 155 7.21 -25.44 8.47
CA THR A 155 8.18 -24.53 9.09
C THR A 155 9.34 -24.22 8.15
N THR A 156 9.90 -23.02 8.28
CA THR A 156 11.07 -22.57 7.51
C THR A 156 12.39 -23.14 8.06
N LEU A 157 13.53 -22.71 7.51
CA LEU A 157 14.86 -22.96 8.09
C LEU A 157 15.03 -22.20 9.42
N PRO A 158 15.81 -22.72 10.39
CA PRO A 158 16.11 -21.95 11.59
C PRO A 158 17.04 -20.79 11.22
N LYS A 159 17.00 -19.71 12.01
CA LYS A 159 17.67 -18.43 11.71
C LYS A 159 19.17 -18.56 11.44
N ASP A 160 19.83 -19.50 12.09
CA ASP A 160 21.26 -19.79 12.02
C ASP A 160 21.66 -20.76 10.90
N ALA A 161 20.71 -21.29 10.12
CA ALA A 161 21.00 -22.29 9.09
C ALA A 161 21.12 -21.76 7.66
N TRP A 162 21.16 -20.44 7.47
CA TRP A 162 21.62 -19.85 6.23
C TRP A 162 23.11 -20.21 6.03
N GLN A 163 23.42 -20.87 4.91
CA GLN A 163 24.79 -21.25 4.54
C GLN A 163 25.43 -20.24 3.58
N GLY A 164 24.60 -19.46 2.88
CA GLY A 164 25.05 -18.42 1.95
C GLY A 164 25.31 -17.08 2.63
N PHE A 165 25.84 -16.16 1.84
CA PHE A 165 25.96 -14.75 2.21
C PHE A 165 25.29 -13.87 1.16
N TRP A 166 25.04 -12.61 1.52
CA TRP A 166 24.51 -11.62 0.59
C TRP A 166 25.50 -11.41 -0.56
N ILE A 167 25.00 -11.45 -1.79
CA ILE A 167 25.77 -11.19 -3.01
C ILE A 167 25.09 -10.12 -3.86
N GLY A 168 25.85 -9.31 -4.58
CA GLY A 168 25.30 -8.21 -5.37
C GLY A 168 26.36 -7.49 -6.18
N ALA A 169 25.94 -6.47 -6.92
CA ALA A 169 26.87 -5.55 -7.56
C ALA A 169 27.61 -4.73 -6.50
N ALA A 170 28.85 -4.34 -6.78
CA ALA A 170 29.53 -3.36 -5.95
C ALA A 170 28.81 -2.02 -6.03
N ALA A 171 28.69 -1.33 -4.90
CA ALA A 171 28.20 0.05 -4.88
C ALA A 171 28.97 0.90 -5.90
N ALA A 172 28.23 1.67 -6.70
CA ALA A 172 28.86 2.68 -7.53
C ALA A 172 29.64 3.64 -6.61
N PRO A 173 30.85 4.08 -6.99
CA PRO A 173 31.45 5.24 -6.35
C PRO A 173 30.45 6.39 -6.35
N GLY A 174 30.28 7.08 -5.22
CA GLY A 174 29.40 8.24 -5.13
C GLY A 174 29.75 9.29 -6.20
N PRO A 175 28.76 10.09 -6.66
CA PRO A 175 29.03 11.15 -7.60
C PRO A 175 30.02 12.14 -6.95
N PRO A 176 30.95 12.70 -7.74
CA PRO A 176 31.84 13.71 -7.21
C PRO A 176 31.05 14.91 -6.69
N GLY A 177 31.29 15.30 -5.44
CA GLY A 177 30.71 16.49 -4.83
C GLY A 177 31.37 17.77 -5.32
N PHE A 178 31.13 18.87 -4.61
CA PHE A 178 31.73 20.17 -4.89
C PHE A 178 32.91 20.49 -3.96
N GLU A 179 33.61 19.45 -3.47
CA GLU A 179 34.76 19.65 -2.59
C GLU A 179 35.82 20.54 -3.26
N GLY A 180 36.26 21.58 -2.54
CA GLY A 180 37.23 22.55 -3.05
C GLY A 180 36.65 23.65 -3.96
N ALA A 181 35.40 23.54 -4.41
CA ALA A 181 34.73 24.59 -5.16
C ALA A 181 34.17 25.70 -4.24
N SER A 182 33.95 26.87 -4.82
CA SER A 182 33.32 28.02 -4.17
C SER A 182 32.23 28.60 -5.06
N TRP A 183 31.17 29.10 -4.43
CA TRP A 183 30.13 29.88 -5.08
C TRP A 183 30.73 31.17 -5.63
N ILE A 184 30.60 31.39 -6.93
CA ILE A 184 31.09 32.60 -7.61
C ILE A 184 29.95 33.39 -8.25
N TRP A 185 30.12 34.71 -8.39
CA TRP A 185 29.22 35.55 -9.18
C TRP A 185 29.95 36.76 -9.81
N SER A 186 29.20 37.67 -10.44
CA SER A 186 29.73 38.90 -11.03
C SER A 186 30.25 39.91 -9.98
N PRO A 187 31.17 40.83 -10.36
CA PRO A 187 31.65 41.92 -9.52
C PRO A 187 30.54 42.70 -8.79
N GLY A 188 30.82 43.10 -7.55
CA GLY A 188 29.87 43.85 -6.71
C GLY A 188 28.88 42.99 -5.92
N SER A 189 28.96 41.66 -6.06
CA SER A 189 28.09 40.71 -5.36
C SER A 189 28.60 40.30 -3.99
N THR A 190 27.69 39.87 -3.13
CA THR A 190 27.95 39.30 -1.79
C THR A 190 27.18 38.00 -1.61
N SER A 191 27.55 37.19 -0.62
CA SER A 191 26.84 35.92 -0.32
C SER A 191 25.33 36.07 -0.07
N ASN A 192 24.84 37.26 0.28
CA ASN A 192 23.41 37.50 0.57
C ASN A 192 22.71 38.35 -0.51
N SER A 193 23.44 38.87 -1.49
CA SER A 193 22.91 39.81 -2.47
C SER A 193 23.77 39.85 -3.73
N ALA A 194 23.16 39.54 -4.87
CA ALA A 194 23.75 39.66 -6.20
C ALA A 194 22.79 40.42 -7.15
N PRO A 195 23.29 41.03 -8.24
CA PRO A 195 22.45 41.63 -9.28
C PRO A 195 21.51 40.60 -9.90
N ALA A 196 20.24 40.97 -10.09
CA ALA A 196 19.28 40.16 -10.83
C ALA A 196 19.57 40.24 -12.34
N GLY A 197 19.41 39.13 -13.03
CA GLY A 197 19.68 38.98 -14.46
C GLY A 197 20.82 37.99 -14.77
N PRO A 198 21.13 37.83 -16.07
CA PRO A 198 22.13 36.88 -16.54
C PRO A 198 23.55 37.35 -16.24
N SER A 199 24.44 36.40 -15.98
CA SER A 199 25.89 36.58 -15.92
C SER A 199 26.58 35.44 -16.66
N TRP A 200 27.63 35.79 -17.39
CA TRP A 200 28.41 34.84 -18.17
C TRP A 200 29.73 34.56 -17.46
N PHE A 201 30.14 33.31 -17.38
CA PHE A 201 31.32 32.86 -16.65
C PHE A 201 32.23 32.02 -17.55
N ARG A 202 33.54 32.16 -17.36
CA ARG A 202 34.55 31.32 -18.04
C ARG A 202 35.64 30.90 -17.07
N GLY A 203 36.00 29.62 -17.15
CA GLY A 203 37.14 29.01 -16.49
C GLY A 203 37.85 28.06 -17.45
N ALA A 204 39.15 27.85 -17.27
CA ALA A 204 39.91 26.94 -18.13
C ALA A 204 40.97 26.18 -17.33
N VAL A 205 41.24 24.95 -17.76
CA VAL A 205 42.33 24.12 -17.26
C VAL A 205 43.11 23.55 -18.43
N THR A 206 44.42 23.43 -18.28
CA THR A 206 45.29 22.83 -19.31
C THR A 206 45.83 21.52 -18.80
N LEU A 207 45.56 20.45 -19.54
CA LEU A 207 46.11 19.13 -19.30
C LEU A 207 47.58 19.08 -19.74
N PRO A 208 48.45 18.37 -19.00
CA PRO A 208 49.81 18.11 -19.47
C PRO A 208 49.82 17.43 -20.85
N THR A 209 50.77 17.80 -21.71
CA THR A 209 50.91 17.23 -23.05
C THR A 209 51.04 15.71 -23.00
N GLY A 210 50.23 14.99 -23.78
CA GLY A 210 50.25 13.52 -23.83
C GLY A 210 49.49 12.82 -22.70
N THR A 211 48.69 13.54 -21.90
CA THR A 211 47.82 12.94 -20.88
C THR A 211 46.76 12.04 -21.52
N GLU A 212 46.77 10.75 -21.19
CA GLU A 212 45.69 9.83 -21.54
C GLU A 212 44.55 9.91 -20.52
N ILE A 213 43.32 10.10 -21.02
CA ILE A 213 42.12 10.33 -20.20
C ILE A 213 41.39 9.02 -19.97
N ARG A 214 41.24 8.62 -18.70
CA ARG A 214 40.43 7.47 -18.31
C ARG A 214 38.96 7.85 -18.21
N LYS A 215 38.65 8.95 -17.52
CA LYS A 215 37.30 9.44 -17.26
C LYS A 215 37.33 10.95 -17.04
N ALA A 216 36.30 11.67 -17.48
CA ALA A 216 36.07 13.05 -17.07
C ALA A 216 34.62 13.25 -16.64
N THR A 217 34.41 13.95 -15.53
CA THR A 217 33.07 14.19 -14.96
C THR A 217 32.94 15.66 -14.60
N LEU A 218 31.81 16.24 -14.99
CA LEU A 218 31.49 17.64 -14.75
C LEU A 218 30.24 17.71 -13.87
N VAL A 219 30.31 18.46 -12.78
CA VAL A 219 29.18 18.74 -11.89
C VAL A 219 28.94 20.24 -11.76
N ALA A 220 27.67 20.65 -11.77
CA ALA A 220 27.31 22.06 -11.65
C ALA A 220 25.95 22.29 -10.96
N THR A 221 25.82 23.44 -10.29
CA THR A 221 24.56 23.97 -9.77
C THR A 221 24.62 25.50 -9.78
N ALA A 222 23.46 26.16 -9.81
CA ALA A 222 23.37 27.61 -9.68
C ALA A 222 22.15 28.07 -8.89
N ASP A 223 22.24 29.28 -8.36
CA ASP A 223 21.16 30.05 -7.77
C ASP A 223 20.86 31.24 -8.70
N ASP A 224 19.86 31.20 -9.59
CA ASP A 224 18.74 30.24 -9.64
C ASP A 224 18.79 29.23 -10.81
N ASP A 225 19.40 29.58 -11.95
CA ASP A 225 19.44 28.72 -13.14
C ASP A 225 20.76 28.85 -13.90
N PHE A 226 21.09 27.84 -14.73
CA PHE A 226 22.29 27.88 -15.57
C PHE A 226 22.22 27.06 -16.86
N THR A 227 23.06 27.42 -17.82
CA THR A 227 23.45 26.60 -18.97
C THR A 227 24.98 26.55 -19.05
N LEU A 228 25.54 25.35 -19.16
CA LEU A 228 26.98 25.09 -19.09
C LEU A 228 27.48 24.46 -20.38
N TYR A 229 28.61 24.97 -20.85
CA TYR A 229 29.30 24.56 -22.07
C TYR A 229 30.70 24.04 -21.73
N LEU A 230 31.14 23.01 -22.45
CA LEU A 230 32.50 22.53 -22.47
C LEU A 230 33.02 22.66 -23.90
N ASP A 231 34.06 23.47 -24.12
CA ASP A 231 34.62 23.78 -25.43
C ASP A 231 33.55 24.15 -26.49
N GLY A 232 32.55 24.94 -26.07
CA GLY A 232 31.47 25.43 -26.92
C GLY A 232 30.29 24.47 -27.10
N GLN A 233 30.38 23.21 -26.63
CA GLN A 233 29.27 22.27 -26.62
C GLN A 233 28.49 22.36 -25.31
N GLU A 234 27.17 22.52 -25.38
CA GLU A 234 26.31 22.46 -24.20
C GLU A 234 26.35 21.05 -23.58
N VAL A 235 26.62 20.97 -22.28
CA VAL A 235 26.80 19.71 -21.55
C VAL A 235 25.89 19.58 -20.33
N LEU A 236 25.47 20.69 -19.72
CA LEU A 236 24.51 20.72 -18.61
C LEU A 236 23.59 21.94 -18.72
N HIS A 237 22.34 21.78 -18.29
CA HIS A 237 21.35 22.85 -18.22
C HIS A 237 20.42 22.62 -17.03
N GLN A 238 20.15 23.68 -16.28
CA GLN A 238 19.15 23.73 -15.21
C GLN A 238 18.23 24.92 -15.49
N PRO A 239 16.91 24.69 -15.70
CA PRO A 239 15.95 25.77 -15.83
C PRO A 239 15.64 26.41 -14.47
N GLU A 240 15.01 27.59 -14.49
CA GLU A 240 14.54 28.29 -13.30
C GLU A 240 13.59 27.42 -12.47
N GLN A 241 13.96 27.22 -11.20
CA GLN A 241 13.15 26.50 -10.22
C GLN A 241 13.44 27.04 -8.81
N THR A 242 12.42 27.07 -7.94
CA THR A 242 12.61 27.40 -6.51
C THR A 242 13.62 26.46 -5.87
N ASP A 243 14.62 27.02 -5.18
CA ASP A 243 15.71 26.27 -4.53
C ASP A 243 16.48 25.32 -5.47
N ALA A 244 16.54 25.65 -6.76
CA ALA A 244 17.27 24.91 -7.80
C ALA A 244 18.71 24.59 -7.38
N TRP A 245 19.36 25.51 -6.67
CA TRP A 245 20.73 25.41 -6.18
C TRP A 245 21.00 24.14 -5.35
N ARG A 246 19.97 23.58 -4.68
CA ARG A 246 20.06 22.34 -3.87
C ARG A 246 20.27 21.08 -4.70
N THR A 247 20.13 21.16 -6.01
CA THR A 247 20.30 20.02 -6.92
C THR A 247 21.53 20.24 -7.80
N GLY A 248 22.55 19.41 -7.63
CA GLY A 248 23.70 19.37 -8.53
C GLY A 248 23.45 18.45 -9.71
N HIS A 249 23.81 18.92 -10.91
CA HIS A 249 23.69 18.19 -12.16
C HIS A 249 25.05 17.64 -12.57
N LEU A 250 25.07 16.41 -13.09
CA LEU A 250 26.29 15.68 -13.43
C LEU A 250 26.27 15.26 -14.91
N ALA A 251 27.39 15.42 -15.59
CA ALA A 251 27.63 14.91 -16.95
C ALA A 251 28.94 14.12 -17.02
N ASP A 252 28.91 12.97 -17.70
CA ASP A 252 30.13 12.33 -18.20
C ASP A 252 30.57 13.10 -19.45
N VAL A 253 31.74 13.72 -19.35
CA VAL A 253 32.32 14.55 -20.43
C VAL A 253 33.63 13.94 -20.95
N THR A 254 33.82 12.63 -20.76
CA THR A 254 35.06 11.92 -21.08
C THR A 254 35.45 12.08 -22.55
N GLU A 255 34.50 11.90 -23.48
CA GLU A 255 34.76 12.00 -24.92
C GLU A 255 35.05 13.44 -25.36
N GLN A 256 34.32 14.41 -24.82
CA GLN A 256 34.53 15.83 -25.09
C GLN A 256 35.94 16.24 -24.65
N VAL A 257 36.36 15.84 -23.45
CA VAL A 257 37.72 16.10 -22.95
C VAL A 257 38.79 15.36 -23.78
N ARG A 258 38.55 14.12 -24.21
CA ARG A 258 39.48 13.37 -25.10
C ARG A 258 39.69 14.05 -26.44
N THR A 259 38.68 14.75 -26.95
CA THR A 259 38.72 15.42 -28.25
C THR A 259 39.12 16.90 -28.16
N ALA A 260 39.34 17.42 -26.96
CA ALA A 260 39.76 18.80 -26.72
C ALA A 260 41.09 19.11 -27.43
N ARG A 261 41.10 20.16 -28.26
CA ARG A 261 42.28 20.52 -29.07
C ARG A 261 43.34 21.20 -28.22
N GLY A 262 44.56 20.67 -28.25
CA GLY A 262 45.72 21.30 -27.59
C GLY A 262 45.75 21.15 -26.06
N GLY A 263 44.90 20.28 -25.49
CA GLY A 263 44.89 19.97 -24.06
C GLY A 263 44.31 21.07 -23.15
N ARG A 264 43.93 22.23 -23.69
CA ARG A 264 43.20 23.28 -22.96
C ARG A 264 41.70 23.00 -23.04
N ILE A 265 41.06 22.89 -21.88
CA ILE A 265 39.63 22.67 -21.72
C ILE A 265 39.02 23.95 -21.16
N VAL A 266 38.00 24.46 -21.82
CA VAL A 266 37.26 25.65 -21.40
C VAL A 266 35.87 25.26 -20.92
N VAL A 267 35.54 25.65 -19.70
CA VAL A 267 34.19 25.58 -19.16
C VAL A 267 33.60 26.97 -19.18
N ALA A 268 32.44 27.13 -19.82
CA ALA A 268 31.73 28.40 -19.92
C ALA A 268 30.30 28.23 -19.39
N ALA A 269 29.79 29.17 -18.61
CA ALA A 269 28.45 29.09 -18.03
C ALA A 269 27.67 30.39 -18.21
N LEU A 270 26.39 30.29 -18.56
CA LEU A 270 25.41 31.36 -18.41
C LEU A 270 24.61 31.01 -17.15
N ALA A 271 24.64 31.85 -16.12
CA ALA A 271 23.81 31.67 -14.93
C ALA A 271 22.96 32.92 -14.70
N THR A 272 21.72 32.74 -14.22
CA THR A 272 20.76 33.83 -14.01
C THR A 272 20.30 33.87 -12.57
N ASN A 273 20.40 35.04 -11.93
CA ASN A 273 19.73 35.31 -10.66
C ASN A 273 18.34 35.92 -10.95
N ARG A 274 17.27 35.30 -10.46
CA ARG A 274 15.88 35.67 -10.77
C ARG A 274 15.25 36.66 -9.81
N GLY A 275 15.88 36.93 -8.66
CA GLY A 275 15.58 38.10 -7.85
C GLY A 275 14.15 38.23 -7.33
N SER A 276 13.82 37.65 -6.16
CA SER A 276 12.45 37.74 -5.62
C SER A 276 12.31 37.93 -4.09
N ALA A 277 13.38 38.19 -3.34
CA ALA A 277 13.31 38.29 -1.87
C ALA A 277 14.19 39.39 -1.24
N SER A 278 14.02 39.63 0.07
CA SER A 278 14.80 40.58 0.88
C SER A 278 16.25 40.16 1.09
N VAL A 279 16.56 38.88 0.88
CA VAL A 279 17.89 38.29 0.74
C VAL A 279 17.92 37.69 -0.67
N ASN A 280 18.85 38.16 -1.51
CA ASN A 280 18.85 37.86 -2.95
C ASN A 280 20.20 37.26 -3.39
N PRO A 281 20.56 36.07 -2.89
CA PRO A 281 21.80 35.42 -3.28
C PRO A 281 21.75 35.07 -4.78
N GLY A 282 22.91 35.09 -5.42
CA GLY A 282 23.10 34.57 -6.77
C GLY A 282 24.47 33.93 -6.82
N GLY A 283 24.58 32.73 -7.37
CA GLY A 283 25.82 31.96 -7.27
C GLY A 283 25.89 30.82 -8.27
N LEU A 284 27.09 30.58 -8.80
CA LEU A 284 27.42 29.44 -9.65
C LEU A 284 28.45 28.56 -8.96
N LEU A 285 28.25 27.25 -9.03
CA LEU A 285 29.17 26.24 -8.51
C LEU A 285 29.45 25.21 -9.60
N VAL A 286 30.71 25.02 -9.99
CA VAL A 286 31.12 24.04 -11.02
C VAL A 286 32.37 23.31 -10.59
N ARG A 287 32.45 22.01 -10.87
CA ARG A 287 33.66 21.19 -10.73
C ARG A 287 33.78 20.22 -11.90
N LEU A 288 34.89 20.32 -12.64
CA LEU A 288 35.34 19.36 -13.63
C LEU A 288 36.46 18.51 -13.03
N ILE A 289 36.36 17.20 -13.16
CA ILE A 289 37.35 16.23 -12.69
C ILE A 289 37.78 15.38 -13.87
N VAL A 290 39.08 15.34 -14.14
CA VAL A 290 39.69 14.57 -15.22
C VAL A 290 40.64 13.54 -14.62
N GLU A 291 40.23 12.28 -14.64
CA GLU A 291 41.00 11.13 -14.18
C GLU A 291 41.89 10.62 -15.32
N THR A 292 43.20 10.52 -15.08
CA THR A 292 44.17 10.04 -16.06
C THR A 292 44.29 8.52 -16.03
N ALA A 293 44.73 7.92 -17.14
CA ALA A 293 45.03 6.50 -17.22
C ALA A 293 46.17 6.06 -16.29
N SER A 294 47.06 6.99 -15.92
CA SER A 294 48.15 6.79 -14.96
C SER A 294 47.72 6.88 -13.49
N GLY A 295 46.44 7.14 -13.20
CA GLY A 295 45.89 7.19 -11.84
C GLY A 295 45.97 8.56 -11.16
N GLY A 296 46.29 9.64 -11.88
CA GLY A 296 46.24 11.02 -11.39
C GLY A 296 44.91 11.71 -11.68
N THR A 297 44.70 12.88 -11.10
CA THR A 297 43.49 13.71 -11.31
C THR A 297 43.87 15.15 -11.60
N VAL A 298 43.24 15.76 -12.61
CA VAL A 298 43.29 17.20 -12.88
C VAL A 298 41.89 17.78 -12.67
N GLU A 299 41.76 18.88 -11.93
CA GLU A 299 40.47 19.48 -11.61
C GLU A 299 40.39 20.95 -12.02
N LEU A 300 39.19 21.40 -12.39
CA LEU A 300 38.81 22.81 -12.47
C LEU A 300 37.59 23.02 -11.58
N VAL A 301 37.72 23.89 -10.59
CA VAL A 301 36.63 24.25 -9.67
C VAL A 301 36.32 25.72 -9.77
N THR A 302 35.05 26.12 -9.57
CA THR A 302 34.70 27.54 -9.40
C THR A 302 35.41 28.11 -8.18
N GLY A 303 36.01 29.28 -8.34
CA GLY A 303 36.87 29.89 -7.33
C GLY A 303 37.74 30.98 -7.96
N ALA A 304 38.88 31.28 -7.33
CA ALA A 304 39.83 32.26 -7.87
C ALA A 304 40.32 31.84 -9.27
N GLY A 305 40.37 32.79 -10.21
CA GLY A 305 40.82 32.57 -11.60
C GLY A 305 39.69 32.37 -12.61
N TRP A 306 38.44 32.27 -12.17
CA TRP A 306 37.27 32.38 -13.05
C TRP A 306 36.99 33.84 -13.40
N ARG A 307 36.49 34.08 -14.61
CA ARG A 307 36.11 35.41 -15.11
C ARG A 307 34.61 35.48 -15.34
N SER A 308 34.07 36.69 -15.29
CA SER A 308 32.65 36.93 -15.54
C SER A 308 32.39 38.17 -16.39
N ALA A 309 31.25 38.19 -17.09
CA ALA A 309 30.74 39.35 -17.81
C ALA A 309 29.25 39.57 -17.49
N GLU A 310 28.80 40.81 -17.64
CA GLU A 310 27.41 41.25 -17.42
C GLU A 310 26.65 41.45 -18.74
N SER A 311 27.27 41.15 -19.89
CA SER A 311 26.64 41.19 -21.20
C SER A 311 27.15 40.08 -22.11
N GLU A 312 26.26 39.55 -22.96
CA GLU A 312 26.60 38.50 -23.91
C GLU A 312 27.56 39.02 -24.98
N GLN A 313 28.57 38.19 -25.31
CA GLN A 313 29.51 38.46 -26.40
C GLN A 313 29.48 37.30 -27.38
N GLN A 314 29.50 37.57 -28.68
CA GLN A 314 29.39 36.51 -29.69
C GLN A 314 30.54 35.48 -29.57
N GLY A 315 30.20 34.19 -29.49
CA GLY A 315 31.19 33.12 -29.41
C GLY A 315 31.84 32.92 -28.04
N TRP A 316 31.34 33.59 -26.99
CA TRP A 316 31.89 33.53 -25.62
C TRP A 316 31.99 32.12 -25.04
N GLN A 317 31.29 31.12 -25.56
CA GLN A 317 31.34 29.73 -25.13
C GLN A 317 32.50 28.93 -25.76
N GLN A 318 33.11 29.44 -26.85
CA GLN A 318 34.11 28.72 -27.63
C GLN A 318 35.50 28.71 -26.95
N PRO A 319 36.34 27.69 -27.20
CA PRO A 319 37.66 27.58 -26.57
C PRO A 319 38.66 28.64 -27.03
N ASP A 320 38.51 29.18 -28.24
CA ASP A 320 39.36 30.21 -28.85
C ASP A 320 38.92 31.66 -28.52
N PHE A 321 37.82 31.84 -27.79
CA PHE A 321 37.38 33.15 -27.34
C PHE A 321 38.34 33.77 -26.31
N GLU A 322 38.74 35.02 -26.54
CA GLU A 322 39.61 35.78 -25.65
C GLU A 322 38.80 36.56 -24.60
N ASP A 323 38.78 36.07 -23.36
CA ASP A 323 38.10 36.70 -22.22
C ASP A 323 38.99 37.67 -21.43
N VAL A 324 40.08 38.17 -22.02
CA VAL A 324 41.03 39.06 -21.34
C VAL A 324 40.41 40.38 -20.85
N GLY A 325 39.33 40.82 -21.48
CA GLY A 325 38.56 42.00 -21.07
C GLY A 325 37.53 41.74 -19.98
N TRP A 326 37.33 40.49 -19.55
CA TRP A 326 36.35 40.15 -18.52
C TRP A 326 36.97 40.31 -17.12
N PRO A 327 36.30 40.97 -16.17
CA PRO A 327 36.75 41.01 -14.79
C PRO A 327 36.73 39.62 -14.14
N ASP A 328 37.55 39.44 -13.10
CA ASP A 328 37.50 38.24 -12.27
C ASP A 328 36.13 38.10 -11.60
N ALA A 329 35.62 36.86 -11.56
CA ALA A 329 34.43 36.53 -10.80
C ALA A 329 34.71 36.66 -9.29
N VAL A 330 33.71 37.10 -8.54
CA VAL A 330 33.81 37.25 -7.09
C VAL A 330 33.53 35.92 -6.43
N VAL A 331 34.44 35.48 -5.55
CA VAL A 331 34.22 34.33 -4.67
C VAL A 331 33.31 34.75 -3.50
N LEU A 332 32.10 34.20 -3.44
CA LEU A 332 31.08 34.55 -2.45
C LEU A 332 31.21 33.73 -1.17
N ALA A 333 31.32 32.40 -1.31
CA ALA A 333 31.48 31.47 -0.19
C ALA A 333 32.04 30.12 -0.68
N PRO A 334 32.93 29.44 0.07
CA PRO A 334 33.26 28.04 -0.19
C PRO A 334 32.01 27.14 -0.13
N TYR A 335 31.99 26.04 -0.89
CA TYR A 335 30.97 25.02 -0.73
C TYR A 335 30.92 24.52 0.73
N GLY A 336 29.71 24.31 1.27
CA GLY A 336 29.49 24.03 2.69
C GLY A 336 29.20 25.27 3.55
N GLN A 337 29.32 26.49 3.00
CA GLN A 337 29.15 27.76 3.71
C GLN A 337 28.16 28.70 3.00
N GLY A 338 27.99 29.91 3.54
CA GLY A 338 27.04 30.90 3.01
C GLY A 338 25.57 30.48 3.23
N PRO A 339 24.60 31.13 2.56
CA PRO A 339 23.19 30.75 2.66
C PRO A 339 22.89 29.35 2.08
N TRP A 340 23.79 28.81 1.25
CA TRP A 340 23.64 27.51 0.59
C TRP A 340 24.10 26.32 1.45
N GLY A 341 25.09 26.49 2.32
CA GLY A 341 25.61 25.40 3.16
C GLY A 341 26.13 24.20 2.34
N GLY A 342 25.98 22.98 2.86
CA GLY A 342 26.38 21.72 2.21
C GLY A 342 25.23 20.95 1.55
N GLY A 343 24.02 21.52 1.49
CA GLY A 343 22.79 20.81 1.14
C GLY A 343 22.57 20.55 -0.35
N VAL A 344 23.64 20.44 -1.15
CA VAL A 344 23.54 20.14 -2.58
C VAL A 344 23.55 18.64 -2.79
N SER A 345 22.47 18.10 -3.34
CA SER A 345 22.31 16.68 -3.67
C SER A 345 22.62 16.44 -5.15
N ILE A 346 23.45 15.43 -5.44
CA ILE A 346 23.79 15.03 -6.81
C ILE A 346 23.24 13.63 -7.04
N ALA A 347 22.42 13.46 -8.09
CA ALA A 347 21.86 12.15 -8.40
C ALA A 347 22.97 11.16 -8.82
N VAL A 348 23.01 9.99 -8.18
CA VAL A 348 23.87 8.89 -8.60
C VAL A 348 23.29 8.28 -9.89
N PRO A 349 24.08 8.12 -10.97
CA PRO A 349 23.61 7.39 -12.14
C PRO A 349 23.16 5.98 -11.74
N GLU A 350 21.91 5.65 -12.06
CA GLU A 350 21.33 4.36 -11.70
C GLU A 350 22.05 3.21 -12.42
N GLN A 351 22.52 2.21 -11.68
CA GLN A 351 23.00 0.97 -12.30
C GLN A 351 21.81 0.11 -12.76
N PRO A 352 21.92 -0.56 -13.93
CA PRO A 352 20.91 -1.50 -14.42
C PRO A 352 20.61 -2.62 -13.43
N ALA A 353 19.38 -3.13 -13.47
CA ALA A 353 18.97 -4.29 -12.68
C ALA A 353 19.92 -5.47 -12.94
N PRO A 354 20.65 -5.99 -11.94
CA PRO A 354 21.63 -7.04 -12.16
C PRO A 354 20.96 -8.38 -12.43
N LEU A 355 21.61 -9.19 -13.29
CA LEU A 355 21.30 -10.59 -13.50
C LEU A 355 22.31 -11.45 -12.73
N LEU A 356 21.84 -12.31 -11.85
CA LEU A 356 22.65 -13.25 -11.08
C LEU A 356 22.29 -14.68 -11.46
N ARG A 357 23.27 -15.53 -11.76
CA ARG A 357 23.02 -16.94 -12.10
C ARG A 357 23.98 -17.91 -11.44
N ARG A 358 23.51 -19.15 -11.30
CA ARG A 358 24.29 -20.30 -10.85
C ARG A 358 23.85 -21.59 -11.55
N GLU A 359 24.79 -22.29 -12.16
CA GLU A 359 24.60 -23.69 -12.53
C GLU A 359 24.99 -24.63 -11.38
N PHE A 360 24.22 -25.68 -11.19
CA PHE A 360 24.44 -26.66 -10.14
C PHE A 360 24.00 -28.06 -10.58
N THR A 361 24.54 -29.09 -9.93
CA THR A 361 24.22 -30.49 -10.23
C THR A 361 23.46 -31.11 -9.07
N VAL A 362 22.35 -31.77 -9.40
CA VAL A 362 21.56 -32.58 -8.45
C VAL A 362 21.86 -34.05 -8.73
N PRO A 363 22.59 -34.76 -7.84
CA PRO A 363 23.14 -36.08 -8.14
C PRO A 363 22.07 -37.19 -8.15
N ARG A 364 20.96 -36.96 -7.46
CA ARG A 364 19.93 -37.97 -7.15
C ARG A 364 18.55 -37.47 -7.53
N GLU A 365 17.55 -38.36 -7.43
CA GLU A 365 16.15 -38.03 -7.62
C GLU A 365 15.66 -37.00 -6.58
N VAL A 366 14.75 -36.12 -6.97
CA VAL A 366 14.20 -35.06 -6.12
C VAL A 366 12.93 -35.57 -5.45
N VAL A 367 12.86 -35.50 -4.12
CA VAL A 367 11.62 -35.76 -3.35
C VAL A 367 10.90 -34.47 -3.02
N ARG A 368 11.67 -33.46 -2.63
CA ARG A 368 11.17 -32.14 -2.22
C ARG A 368 12.25 -31.11 -2.51
N ALA A 369 11.87 -29.94 -3.00
CA ALA A 369 12.78 -28.80 -3.10
C ALA A 369 12.13 -27.51 -2.57
N ARG A 370 12.89 -26.75 -1.79
CA ARG A 370 12.48 -25.45 -1.22
C ARG A 370 13.50 -24.38 -1.56
N LEU A 371 13.05 -23.26 -2.12
CA LEU A 371 13.88 -22.07 -2.29
C LEU A 371 13.46 -21.03 -1.26
N HIS A 372 14.41 -20.63 -0.43
CA HIS A 372 14.29 -19.46 0.45
C HIS A 372 15.06 -18.33 -0.22
N ILE A 373 14.44 -17.19 -0.45
CA ILE A 373 15.01 -16.12 -1.28
C ILE A 373 14.60 -14.73 -0.79
N SER A 374 15.58 -13.84 -0.72
CA SER A 374 15.41 -12.41 -0.47
C SER A 374 16.26 -11.64 -1.47
N GLY A 375 15.62 -10.89 -2.36
CA GLY A 375 16.26 -9.84 -3.15
C GLY A 375 15.93 -8.50 -2.51
N LEU A 376 16.90 -7.65 -2.22
CA LEU A 376 16.65 -6.31 -1.70
C LEU A 376 16.66 -5.30 -2.86
N ALA A 377 15.57 -4.59 -3.15
CA ALA A 377 14.24 -4.74 -2.54
C ALA A 377 13.39 -5.86 -3.16
N TYR A 378 13.60 -6.17 -4.44
CA TYR A 378 12.77 -7.13 -5.18
C TYR A 378 13.59 -8.14 -5.97
N TYR A 379 13.00 -9.32 -6.24
CA TYR A 379 13.55 -10.29 -7.18
C TYR A 379 12.51 -10.81 -8.19
N ASP A 380 13.01 -11.24 -9.35
CA ASP A 380 12.31 -12.14 -10.26
C ASP A 380 13.22 -13.33 -10.56
N ALA A 381 12.77 -14.54 -10.25
CA ALA A 381 13.62 -15.74 -10.27
C ALA A 381 13.05 -16.85 -11.15
N GLU A 382 13.95 -17.54 -11.84
CA GLU A 382 13.67 -18.72 -12.65
C GLU A 382 14.60 -19.87 -12.30
N ILE A 383 14.08 -21.10 -12.36
CA ILE A 383 14.89 -22.32 -12.37
C ILE A 383 14.62 -23.04 -13.69
N ASN A 384 15.69 -23.36 -14.41
CA ASN A 384 15.64 -24.06 -15.70
C ASN A 384 14.75 -23.38 -16.76
N GLY A 385 14.74 -22.04 -16.79
CA GLY A 385 13.91 -21.25 -17.71
C GLY A 385 12.42 -21.21 -17.36
N VAL A 386 12.06 -21.55 -16.12
CA VAL A 386 10.68 -21.49 -15.62
C VAL A 386 10.64 -20.60 -14.38
N ARG A 387 9.80 -19.57 -14.42
CA ARG A 387 9.57 -18.64 -13.30
C ARG A 387 9.10 -19.37 -12.04
N ILE A 388 9.56 -18.87 -10.90
CA ILE A 388 9.24 -19.37 -9.57
C ILE A 388 8.05 -18.58 -9.00
N GLY A 389 7.02 -19.29 -8.56
CA GLY A 389 5.84 -18.67 -7.97
C GLY A 389 5.03 -17.80 -8.93
N ARG A 390 4.13 -17.00 -8.35
CA ARG A 390 3.23 -16.07 -9.07
C ARG A 390 3.36 -14.63 -8.59
N GLN A 391 3.99 -14.46 -7.44
CA GLN A 391 4.20 -13.20 -6.77
C GLN A 391 5.11 -12.27 -7.59
N VAL A 392 4.87 -10.98 -7.45
CA VAL A 392 5.61 -9.86 -8.06
C VAL A 392 5.94 -8.87 -6.95
N LEU A 393 6.92 -7.98 -7.16
CA LEU A 393 7.33 -6.99 -6.15
C LEU A 393 7.60 -7.64 -4.77
N ASP A 394 8.35 -8.75 -4.79
CA ASP A 394 8.61 -9.60 -3.64
C ASP A 394 10.11 -9.59 -3.31
N PRO A 395 10.52 -9.58 -2.02
CA PRO A 395 9.69 -9.57 -0.81
C PRO A 395 9.00 -8.22 -0.55
N GLY A 396 8.05 -8.20 0.39
CA GLY A 396 7.32 -6.98 0.76
C GLY A 396 8.21 -5.91 1.39
N PHE A 397 7.88 -4.64 1.14
CA PHE A 397 8.60 -3.48 1.68
C PHE A 397 8.46 -3.36 3.20
N THR A 398 9.58 -3.20 3.91
CA THR A 398 9.69 -2.97 5.35
C THR A 398 10.72 -1.87 5.63
N ASP A 399 10.84 -1.43 6.88
CA ASP A 399 12.07 -0.77 7.33
C ASP A 399 13.21 -1.81 7.34
N TYR A 400 14.08 -1.77 6.32
CA TYR A 400 15.14 -2.77 6.12
C TYR A 400 16.24 -2.72 7.19
N ASP A 401 16.25 -1.68 8.00
CA ASP A 401 17.17 -1.52 9.11
C ASP A 401 16.69 -2.25 10.38
N GLU A 402 15.41 -2.65 10.42
CA GLU A 402 14.77 -3.39 11.50
C GLU A 402 14.35 -4.80 11.08
N THR A 403 13.66 -4.93 9.93
CA THR A 403 13.10 -6.18 9.41
C THR A 403 13.43 -6.37 7.94
N VAL A 404 13.91 -7.56 7.57
CA VAL A 404 14.13 -7.96 6.18
C VAL A 404 13.34 -9.21 5.87
N LEU A 405 12.44 -9.14 4.90
CA LEU A 405 11.59 -10.29 4.54
C LEU A 405 12.28 -11.22 3.54
N TYR A 406 12.07 -12.53 3.66
CA TYR A 406 12.38 -13.50 2.62
C TYR A 406 11.16 -14.38 2.30
N ALA A 407 11.05 -14.81 1.04
CA ALA A 407 9.99 -15.68 0.58
C ALA A 407 10.43 -17.15 0.54
N VAL A 408 9.47 -18.06 0.68
CA VAL A 408 9.70 -19.52 0.61
C VAL A 408 8.84 -20.13 -0.48
N HIS A 409 9.49 -20.80 -1.44
CA HIS A 409 8.84 -21.42 -2.60
C HIS A 409 8.97 -22.93 -2.60
N ASP A 410 7.88 -23.62 -2.95
CA ASP A 410 7.95 -25.01 -3.37
C ASP A 410 8.42 -25.06 -4.83
N VAL A 411 9.65 -25.53 -5.03
CA VAL A 411 10.29 -25.64 -6.35
C VAL A 411 10.58 -27.09 -6.71
N THR A 412 9.88 -28.03 -6.08
CA THR A 412 10.06 -29.48 -6.30
C THR A 412 9.97 -29.82 -7.78
N ASP A 413 8.96 -29.29 -8.48
CA ASP A 413 8.72 -29.52 -9.91
C ASP A 413 9.54 -28.59 -10.84
N ARG A 414 10.52 -27.86 -10.30
CA ARG A 414 11.41 -26.99 -11.07
C ARG A 414 12.83 -27.53 -11.14
N VAL A 415 13.20 -28.37 -10.16
CA VAL A 415 14.51 -28.99 -10.07
C VAL A 415 14.44 -30.43 -10.59
N ARG A 416 15.47 -30.87 -11.30
CA ARG A 416 15.58 -32.23 -11.83
C ARG A 416 16.91 -32.85 -11.47
N ARG A 417 17.02 -34.18 -11.52
CA ARG A 417 18.32 -34.85 -11.47
C ARG A 417 19.21 -34.40 -12.65
N GLY A 418 20.50 -34.22 -12.40
CA GLY A 418 21.48 -33.73 -13.37
C GLY A 418 21.74 -32.22 -13.24
N VAL A 419 22.12 -31.59 -14.36
CA VAL A 419 22.47 -30.17 -14.40
C VAL A 419 21.22 -29.29 -14.42
N ASN A 420 21.23 -28.28 -13.56
CA ASN A 420 20.19 -27.27 -13.40
C ASN A 420 20.83 -25.88 -13.41
N ALA A 421 20.02 -24.86 -13.66
CA ALA A 421 20.40 -23.47 -13.48
C ALA A 421 19.33 -22.71 -12.71
N ILE A 422 19.75 -21.79 -11.84
CA ILE A 422 18.92 -20.76 -11.23
C ILE A 422 19.40 -19.40 -11.72
N GLY A 423 18.46 -18.54 -12.08
CA GLY A 423 18.72 -17.14 -12.45
C GLY A 423 17.79 -16.21 -11.70
N VAL A 424 18.32 -15.06 -11.27
CA VAL A 424 17.62 -14.04 -10.50
C VAL A 424 17.92 -12.66 -11.07
N THR A 425 16.88 -11.88 -11.35
CA THR A 425 16.99 -10.43 -11.62
C THR A 425 16.62 -9.66 -10.35
N LEU A 426 17.37 -8.62 -9.98
CA LEU A 426 17.07 -7.80 -8.80
C LEU A 426 16.51 -6.43 -9.18
N GLY A 427 15.53 -5.96 -8.40
CA GLY A 427 14.94 -4.62 -8.50
C GLY A 427 15.26 -3.78 -7.27
N ARG A 428 15.32 -2.46 -7.45
CA ARG A 428 15.71 -1.50 -6.41
C ARG A 428 14.65 -1.29 -5.34
N GLY A 429 13.37 -1.25 -5.74
CA GLY A 429 12.23 -0.91 -4.86
C GLY A 429 12.56 0.27 -3.93
N PHE A 430 12.11 0.23 -2.68
CA PHE A 430 12.45 1.27 -1.67
C PHE A 430 13.82 1.05 -0.98
N PHE A 431 14.53 -0.04 -1.29
CA PHE A 431 15.84 -0.33 -0.69
C PHE A 431 16.95 0.49 -1.36
N GLY A 432 17.01 0.44 -2.69
CA GLY A 432 18.07 1.07 -3.48
C GLY A 432 17.56 2.11 -4.47
N MET A 433 16.45 2.78 -4.17
CA MET A 433 15.86 3.75 -5.08
C MET A 433 16.78 4.95 -5.26
N THR A 434 17.05 5.33 -6.50
CA THR A 434 17.88 6.52 -6.80
C THR A 434 17.05 7.73 -7.21
N THR A 435 15.74 7.56 -7.48
CA THR A 435 14.84 8.63 -7.92
C THR A 435 14.60 9.64 -6.80
N PRO A 436 15.06 10.91 -6.95
CA PRO A 436 14.80 11.94 -5.96
C PRO A 436 13.30 12.16 -5.75
N ASN A 437 12.91 12.45 -4.50
CA ASN A 437 11.51 12.67 -4.12
C ASN A 437 11.45 13.36 -2.75
N VAL A 438 10.30 13.99 -2.44
CA VAL A 438 10.08 14.79 -1.22
C VAL A 438 10.09 13.98 0.08
N TRP A 439 9.92 12.66 0.02
CA TRP A 439 9.95 11.77 1.20
C TRP A 439 11.34 11.20 1.48
N ASN A 440 12.36 11.61 0.72
CA ASN A 440 13.74 11.19 0.85
C ASN A 440 13.96 9.67 0.73
N TRP A 441 13.11 8.97 -0.02
CA TRP A 441 13.29 7.54 -0.26
C TRP A 441 14.54 7.18 -1.09
N HIS A 442 15.23 8.18 -1.64
CA HIS A 442 16.53 8.03 -2.29
C HIS A 442 17.72 8.17 -1.32
N GLN A 443 17.44 8.44 -0.05
CA GLN A 443 18.42 8.64 1.02
C GLN A 443 17.98 8.05 2.38
N PRO A 444 17.18 6.96 2.48
CA PRO A 444 16.92 6.37 3.78
C PRO A 444 18.21 5.80 4.39
N PRO A 445 18.28 5.62 5.73
CA PRO A 445 19.48 5.10 6.40
C PRO A 445 19.98 3.75 5.88
N TRP A 446 19.07 2.90 5.39
CA TRP A 446 19.37 1.57 4.84
C TRP A 446 19.76 1.57 3.35
N HIS A 447 19.79 2.73 2.69
CA HIS A 447 19.91 2.82 1.23
C HIS A 447 21.20 2.18 0.69
N ASP A 448 21.07 1.24 -0.25
CA ASP A 448 22.23 0.58 -0.87
C ASP A 448 21.89 -0.10 -2.22
N GLU A 449 22.89 -0.64 -2.92
CA GLU A 449 22.71 -1.38 -4.17
C GLU A 449 22.01 -2.74 -3.97
N PRO A 450 21.18 -3.18 -4.94
CA PRO A 450 20.44 -4.43 -4.83
C PRO A 450 21.31 -5.65 -4.57
N ARG A 451 20.85 -6.49 -3.64
CA ARG A 451 21.57 -7.71 -3.21
C ARG A 451 20.65 -8.89 -3.01
N LEU A 452 21.21 -10.09 -3.13
CA LEU A 452 20.52 -11.37 -3.07
C LEU A 452 21.06 -12.22 -1.92
N LEU A 453 20.15 -12.80 -1.15
CA LEU A 453 20.39 -13.95 -0.30
C LEU A 453 19.43 -15.06 -0.74
N ALA A 454 19.96 -16.23 -1.09
CA ALA A 454 19.13 -17.36 -1.48
C ALA A 454 19.70 -18.70 -1.02
N GLN A 455 18.83 -19.65 -0.70
CA GLN A 455 19.16 -21.01 -0.34
C GLN A 455 18.11 -22.00 -0.86
N LEU A 456 18.53 -22.82 -1.83
CA LEU A 456 17.80 -23.96 -2.35
C LEU A 456 18.21 -25.23 -1.60
N GLU A 457 17.23 -25.89 -0.99
CA GLU A 457 17.39 -27.20 -0.33
C GLU A 457 16.60 -28.27 -1.10
N VAL A 458 17.28 -29.33 -1.53
CA VAL A 458 16.71 -30.45 -2.31
C VAL A 458 16.89 -31.74 -1.52
N ASP A 459 15.80 -32.30 -1.02
CA ASP A 459 15.79 -33.58 -0.29
C ASP A 459 15.71 -34.77 -1.26
N HIS A 460 16.44 -35.84 -0.91
CA HIS A 460 16.54 -37.07 -1.71
C HIS A 460 15.91 -38.28 -1.00
N PRO A 461 15.58 -39.37 -1.73
CA PRO A 461 14.92 -40.56 -1.14
C PRO A 461 15.73 -41.26 -0.05
N ASP A 462 17.06 -41.14 -0.06
CA ASP A 462 17.96 -41.74 0.93
C ASP A 462 18.15 -40.86 2.19
N GLY A 463 17.46 -39.72 2.28
CA GLY A 463 17.56 -38.76 3.37
C GLY A 463 18.72 -37.77 3.24
N SER A 464 19.54 -37.87 2.19
CA SER A 464 20.55 -36.86 1.89
C SER A 464 19.92 -35.58 1.30
N ARG A 465 20.68 -34.48 1.30
CA ARG A 465 20.25 -33.18 0.78
C ARG A 465 21.31 -32.57 -0.13
N THR A 466 20.88 -32.04 -1.27
CA THR A 466 21.68 -31.10 -2.06
C THR A 466 21.34 -29.67 -1.64
N LEU A 467 22.35 -28.85 -1.36
CA LEU A 467 22.20 -27.46 -0.96
C LEU A 467 22.89 -26.56 -1.98
N VAL A 468 22.20 -25.50 -2.42
CA VAL A 468 22.73 -24.46 -3.30
C VAL A 468 22.39 -23.12 -2.68
N ALA A 469 23.38 -22.39 -2.19
CA ALA A 469 23.21 -21.08 -1.58
C ALA A 469 23.90 -19.98 -2.39
N THR A 470 23.62 -18.72 -2.07
CA THR A 470 24.40 -17.59 -2.56
C THR A 470 25.81 -17.62 -2.01
N ASP A 471 26.79 -17.71 -2.91
CA ASP A 471 28.21 -17.85 -2.60
C ASP A 471 29.06 -17.24 -3.74
N GLY A 472 30.39 -17.39 -3.65
CA GLY A 472 31.32 -16.88 -4.66
C GLY A 472 31.29 -17.62 -6.01
N GLN A 473 30.46 -18.65 -6.17
CA GLN A 473 30.33 -19.39 -7.42
C GLN A 473 29.19 -18.85 -8.31
N TRP A 474 28.46 -17.84 -7.84
CA TRP A 474 27.47 -17.11 -8.63
C TRP A 474 28.14 -16.13 -9.59
N ARG A 475 27.52 -15.97 -10.76
CA ARG A 475 27.93 -15.00 -11.77
C ARG A 475 26.96 -13.85 -11.83
N ILE A 476 27.46 -12.64 -12.07
CA ILE A 476 26.68 -11.41 -12.17
C ILE A 476 27.01 -10.63 -13.46
N THR A 477 25.99 -10.00 -14.04
CA THR A 477 26.15 -9.03 -15.13
C THR A 477 25.02 -7.98 -15.07
N GLU A 478 25.15 -6.91 -15.84
CA GLU A 478 24.07 -5.94 -16.02
C GLU A 478 22.91 -6.54 -16.82
N GLY A 479 21.68 -6.25 -16.41
CA GLY A 479 20.48 -6.71 -17.10
C GLY A 479 19.95 -5.76 -18.19
N PRO A 480 18.91 -6.23 -18.90
CA PRO A 480 18.18 -5.44 -19.88
C PRO A 480 17.32 -4.33 -19.26
N THR A 481 16.84 -4.47 -18.02
CA THR A 481 16.21 -3.35 -17.29
C THR A 481 17.29 -2.35 -16.89
N ARG A 482 17.32 -1.20 -17.56
CA ARG A 482 18.37 -0.16 -17.44
C ARG A 482 18.09 0.84 -16.32
N SER A 483 16.82 1.05 -15.99
CA SER A 483 16.38 1.80 -14.82
C SER A 483 15.06 1.23 -14.29
N ASN A 484 14.83 1.31 -13.00
CA ASN A 484 13.60 0.90 -12.35
C ASN A 484 13.30 1.72 -11.09
N SER A 485 12.10 2.28 -11.05
CA SER A 485 11.64 3.09 -9.93
C SER A 485 10.15 2.90 -9.73
N LEU A 486 9.74 2.83 -8.46
CA LEU A 486 8.32 2.83 -8.13
C LEU A 486 7.64 4.11 -8.60
N TYR A 487 8.33 5.25 -8.71
CA TYR A 487 7.74 6.51 -9.16
C TYR A 487 7.98 6.78 -10.65
N ALA A 488 9.21 6.63 -11.11
CA ALA A 488 9.58 7.04 -12.48
C ALA A 488 9.10 6.06 -13.55
N GLY A 489 8.95 4.77 -13.22
CA GLY A 489 8.76 3.68 -14.18
C GLY A 489 10.06 2.94 -14.52
N GLU A 490 10.02 2.08 -15.55
CA GLU A 490 11.13 1.24 -15.97
C GLU A 490 11.61 1.59 -17.38
N SER A 491 12.93 1.56 -17.61
CA SER A 491 13.47 1.46 -18.96
C SER A 491 14.08 0.09 -19.21
N TYR A 492 13.77 -0.51 -20.35
CA TYR A 492 14.19 -1.85 -20.73
C TYR A 492 14.78 -1.85 -22.14
N ASP A 493 15.98 -2.39 -22.30
CA ASP A 493 16.64 -2.58 -23.59
C ASP A 493 16.70 -4.06 -23.98
N ALA A 494 15.80 -4.47 -24.88
CA ALA A 494 15.68 -5.87 -25.28
C ALA A 494 16.90 -6.38 -26.05
N ARG A 495 17.70 -5.49 -26.66
CA ARG A 495 18.96 -5.86 -27.32
C ARG A 495 20.00 -6.39 -26.32
N LYS A 496 19.84 -6.09 -25.03
CA LYS A 496 20.72 -6.52 -23.94
C LYS A 496 20.20 -7.75 -23.20
N ALA A 497 19.07 -8.32 -23.58
CA ALA A 497 18.49 -9.49 -22.90
C ALA A 497 19.25 -10.78 -23.30
N PRO A 498 19.96 -11.46 -22.39
CA PRO A 498 20.75 -12.63 -22.77
C PRO A 498 19.84 -13.84 -23.01
N ALA A 499 19.82 -14.40 -24.22
CA ALA A 499 18.93 -15.51 -24.55
C ALA A 499 19.26 -16.78 -23.74
N GLY A 500 18.27 -17.34 -23.04
CA GLY A 500 18.38 -18.63 -22.35
C GLY A 500 19.26 -18.65 -21.09
N TRP A 501 19.65 -17.50 -20.54
CA TRP A 501 20.61 -17.40 -19.42
C TRP A 501 20.23 -18.13 -18.13
N THR A 502 18.93 -18.37 -17.93
CA THR A 502 18.38 -19.12 -16.78
C THR A 502 18.30 -20.63 -17.03
N ARG A 503 18.80 -21.13 -18.17
CA ARG A 503 18.87 -22.56 -18.52
C ARG A 503 20.28 -23.11 -18.30
N PRO A 504 20.40 -24.42 -18.01
CA PRO A 504 21.71 -25.08 -17.90
C PRO A 504 22.41 -25.13 -19.27
N GLY A 505 23.75 -25.02 -19.27
CA GLY A 505 24.58 -25.00 -20.47
C GLY A 505 24.73 -23.62 -21.12
N PHE A 506 24.36 -22.54 -20.44
CA PHE A 506 24.57 -21.18 -20.92
C PHE A 506 26.01 -20.72 -20.67
N ASP A 507 26.62 -20.05 -21.66
CA ASP A 507 27.99 -19.56 -21.57
C ASP A 507 28.05 -18.23 -20.80
N ASP A 508 28.41 -18.30 -19.52
CA ASP A 508 28.55 -17.16 -18.62
C ASP A 508 30.01 -16.76 -18.36
N ARG A 509 30.96 -17.22 -19.18
CA ARG A 509 32.39 -16.89 -18.99
C ARG A 509 32.69 -15.39 -19.09
N GLY A 510 31.84 -14.63 -19.77
CA GLY A 510 31.92 -13.17 -19.84
C GLY A 510 31.29 -12.45 -18.64
N TRP A 511 30.67 -13.17 -17.71
CA TRP A 511 30.04 -12.60 -16.51
C TRP A 511 31.05 -12.53 -15.36
N GLN A 512 30.88 -11.53 -14.51
CA GLN A 512 31.74 -11.33 -13.35
C GLN A 512 31.36 -12.30 -12.23
N GLU A 513 32.27 -12.53 -11.29
CA GLU A 513 31.92 -13.22 -10.04
C GLU A 513 31.08 -12.28 -9.17
N ALA A 514 30.00 -12.79 -8.60
CA ALA A 514 29.17 -12.00 -7.70
C ALA A 514 29.94 -11.71 -6.40
N GLN A 515 30.04 -10.45 -6.02
CA GLN A 515 30.77 -10.05 -4.83
C GLN A 515 29.92 -10.25 -3.58
N ARG A 516 30.58 -10.66 -2.50
CA ARG A 516 29.97 -10.68 -1.16
C ARG A 516 29.66 -9.25 -0.73
N GLN A 517 28.43 -9.04 -0.28
CA GLN A 517 27.93 -7.79 0.28
C GLN A 517 27.75 -7.93 1.79
N ASP A 518 27.74 -6.80 2.48
CA ASP A 518 27.36 -6.76 3.89
C ASP A 518 25.87 -7.08 4.05
N ALA A 519 25.52 -7.69 5.18
CA ALA A 519 24.12 -7.92 5.52
C ALA A 519 23.44 -6.58 5.84
N PRO A 520 22.16 -6.40 5.44
CA PRO A 520 21.36 -5.29 5.97
C PRO A 520 21.28 -5.38 7.50
N ARG A 521 21.03 -4.25 8.17
CA ARG A 521 20.95 -4.20 9.63
C ARG A 521 19.76 -5.00 10.18
N GLY A 522 18.65 -5.01 9.44
CA GLY A 522 17.41 -5.63 9.87
C GLY A 522 17.48 -7.16 10.02
N THR A 523 16.58 -7.69 10.85
CA THR A 523 16.48 -9.12 11.12
C THR A 523 15.73 -9.83 10.00
N LEU A 524 16.28 -10.96 9.52
CA LEU A 524 15.62 -11.81 8.53
C LEU A 524 14.38 -12.49 9.09
N HIS A 525 13.26 -12.37 8.38
CA HIS A 525 11.97 -12.96 8.72
C HIS A 525 11.28 -13.56 7.50
N ALA A 526 10.68 -14.74 7.66
CA ALA A 526 9.84 -15.32 6.62
C ALA A 526 8.60 -14.45 6.38
N GLN A 527 8.32 -14.15 5.12
CA GLN A 527 7.17 -13.35 4.74
C GLN A 527 5.84 -14.01 5.15
N ALA A 528 5.16 -13.39 6.11
CA ALA A 528 3.94 -13.92 6.70
C ALA A 528 2.64 -13.40 6.04
N HIS A 529 2.69 -12.32 5.24
CA HIS A 529 1.51 -11.75 4.57
C HIS A 529 1.22 -12.40 3.21
N ASP A 530 0.01 -12.17 2.69
CA ASP A 530 -0.34 -12.56 1.32
C ASP A 530 0.54 -11.84 0.28
N PRO A 531 0.96 -12.52 -0.81
CA PRO A 531 1.84 -11.92 -1.80
C PRO A 531 1.11 -10.90 -2.68
N ILE A 532 1.87 -10.00 -3.29
CA ILE A 532 1.40 -9.16 -4.39
C ILE A 532 1.40 -10.02 -5.66
N GLU A 533 0.29 -10.06 -6.40
CA GLU A 533 0.16 -10.83 -7.64
C GLU A 533 -0.45 -9.96 -8.75
N VAL A 534 -0.29 -10.42 -10.00
CA VAL A 534 -1.12 -9.93 -11.09
C VAL A 534 -2.48 -10.63 -11.05
N ILE A 535 -3.54 -9.86 -10.78
CA ILE A 535 -4.87 -10.36 -10.46
C ILE A 535 -5.77 -10.44 -11.69
N GLU A 536 -5.69 -9.43 -12.56
CA GLU A 536 -6.54 -9.31 -13.74
C GLU A 536 -5.74 -8.75 -14.93
N THR A 537 -6.16 -9.12 -16.14
CA THR A 537 -5.71 -8.48 -17.39
C THR A 537 -6.89 -7.72 -18.00
N VAL A 538 -6.72 -6.40 -18.16
CA VAL A 538 -7.71 -5.46 -18.68
C VAL A 538 -7.39 -5.16 -20.14
N ARG A 539 -8.37 -5.33 -21.01
CA ARG A 539 -8.30 -4.90 -22.41
C ARG A 539 -8.82 -3.46 -22.51
N PRO A 540 -8.14 -2.55 -23.24
CA PRO A 540 -8.59 -1.19 -23.37
C PRO A 540 -9.92 -1.09 -24.13
N VAL A 541 -10.72 -0.08 -23.78
CA VAL A 541 -12.02 0.18 -24.40
C VAL A 541 -11.91 1.10 -25.60
N ALA A 542 -10.87 1.91 -25.67
CA ALA A 542 -10.60 2.81 -26.79
C ALA A 542 -9.10 3.08 -26.96
N ILE A 543 -8.71 3.34 -28.20
CA ILE A 543 -7.39 3.86 -28.58
C ILE A 543 -7.62 4.98 -29.59
N SER A 544 -7.14 6.18 -29.30
CA SER A 544 -7.19 7.35 -30.17
C SER A 544 -5.79 7.81 -30.56
N GLU A 545 -5.66 8.46 -31.70
CA GLU A 545 -4.41 9.12 -32.12
C GLU A 545 -4.48 10.58 -31.70
N LEU A 546 -3.48 11.03 -30.92
CA LEU A 546 -3.35 12.40 -30.44
C LEU A 546 -2.65 13.28 -31.47
N SER A 547 -1.57 12.75 -32.04
CA SER A 547 -0.80 13.29 -33.15
C SER A 547 -0.11 12.12 -33.88
N GLU A 548 0.51 12.38 -35.02
CA GLU A 548 1.19 11.35 -35.82
C GLU A 548 2.16 10.51 -34.95
N GLY A 549 1.87 9.21 -34.82
CA GLY A 549 2.69 8.27 -34.04
C GLY A 549 2.56 8.38 -32.51
N VAL A 550 1.59 9.16 -32.01
CA VAL A 550 1.26 9.29 -30.58
C VAL A 550 -0.18 8.87 -30.33
N TYR A 551 -0.37 7.83 -29.52
CA TYR A 551 -1.66 7.23 -29.23
C TYR A 551 -2.04 7.37 -27.77
N VAL A 552 -3.32 7.55 -27.47
CA VAL A 552 -3.86 7.52 -26.11
C VAL A 552 -4.80 6.33 -25.98
N VAL A 553 -4.51 5.47 -25.01
CA VAL A 553 -5.26 4.26 -24.68
C VAL A 553 -6.12 4.56 -23.45
N ASP A 554 -7.43 4.29 -23.53
CA ASP A 554 -8.34 4.31 -22.38
C ASP A 554 -8.60 2.87 -21.92
N MET A 555 -8.18 2.52 -20.69
CA MET A 555 -8.48 1.23 -20.08
C MET A 555 -9.97 1.09 -19.69
N GLY A 556 -10.73 2.16 -19.82
CA GLY A 556 -12.16 2.29 -19.49
C GLY A 556 -12.41 2.49 -18.01
N ARG A 557 -11.38 2.35 -17.18
CA ARG A 557 -11.48 2.32 -15.74
C ARG A 557 -10.12 2.55 -15.07
N THR A 558 -10.10 3.17 -13.90
CA THR A 558 -8.89 3.40 -13.10
C THR A 558 -8.41 2.09 -12.47
N LEU A 559 -7.11 1.82 -12.54
CA LEU A 559 -6.47 0.60 -12.03
C LEU A 559 -5.05 0.89 -11.49
N ALA A 560 -4.55 0.01 -10.61
CA ALA A 560 -3.14 -0.01 -10.20
C ALA A 560 -2.41 -1.22 -10.79
N GLY A 561 -1.20 -1.01 -11.31
CA GLY A 561 -0.35 -2.04 -11.90
C GLY A 561 0.48 -1.53 -13.07
N TRP A 562 0.44 -2.17 -14.24
CA TRP A 562 1.25 -1.75 -15.40
C TRP A 562 0.65 -2.15 -16.74
N SER A 563 1.28 -1.71 -17.83
CA SER A 563 0.93 -2.14 -19.18
C SER A 563 1.79 -3.32 -19.64
N ARG A 564 1.17 -4.33 -20.24
CA ARG A 564 1.85 -5.37 -21.04
C ARG A 564 1.83 -4.92 -22.50
N LEU A 565 3.01 -4.77 -23.09
CA LEU A 565 3.21 -4.40 -24.48
C LEU A 565 3.47 -5.64 -25.34
N THR A 566 2.89 -5.67 -26.54
CA THR A 566 3.29 -6.56 -27.63
C THR A 566 3.60 -5.71 -28.86
N VAL A 567 4.86 -5.67 -29.27
CA VAL A 567 5.35 -4.77 -30.31
C VAL A 567 6.18 -5.51 -31.34
N ARG A 568 6.14 -5.03 -32.58
CA ARG A 568 7.06 -5.42 -33.65
C ARG A 568 7.61 -4.13 -34.28
N ALA A 569 8.91 -3.91 -34.12
CA ALA A 569 9.59 -2.75 -34.67
C ALA A 569 11.05 -3.08 -34.99
N GLU A 570 11.75 -2.15 -35.64
CA GLU A 570 13.17 -2.27 -35.92
C GLU A 570 14.01 -2.25 -34.64
N ALA A 571 15.20 -2.85 -34.70
CA ALA A 571 16.12 -2.87 -33.57
C ALA A 571 16.50 -1.44 -33.16
N GLY A 572 16.37 -1.12 -31.88
CA GLY A 572 16.66 0.22 -31.35
C GLY A 572 15.47 1.19 -31.34
N THR A 573 14.32 0.83 -31.92
CA THR A 573 13.09 1.62 -31.76
C THR A 573 12.70 1.66 -30.29
N THR A 574 12.49 2.86 -29.75
CA THR A 574 12.06 3.07 -28.37
C THR A 574 10.56 3.37 -28.31
N VAL A 575 9.80 2.51 -27.65
CA VAL A 575 8.39 2.74 -27.33
C VAL A 575 8.28 3.28 -25.92
N ARG A 576 7.61 4.43 -25.75
CA ARG A 576 7.36 5.02 -24.42
C ARG A 576 5.89 4.88 -24.05
N LEU A 577 5.61 4.54 -22.80
CA LEU A 577 4.27 4.41 -22.22
C LEU A 577 4.15 5.29 -20.97
N THR A 578 3.51 6.45 -21.11
CA THR A 578 3.24 7.37 -20.00
C THR A 578 1.84 7.14 -19.45
N HIS A 579 1.74 6.91 -18.13
CA HIS A 579 0.51 6.52 -17.46
C HIS A 579 -0.07 7.66 -16.64
N GLY A 580 -1.40 7.75 -16.57
CA GLY A 580 -2.08 8.73 -15.72
C GLY A 580 -3.56 8.45 -15.49
N GLU A 581 -4.10 9.00 -14.41
CA GLU A 581 -5.53 8.91 -14.05
C GLU A 581 -6.41 9.86 -14.87
N LYS A 582 -5.80 10.90 -15.46
CA LYS A 582 -6.47 12.03 -16.11
C LYS A 582 -5.89 12.33 -17.48
N LEU A 583 -6.70 12.96 -18.33
CA LEU A 583 -6.25 13.63 -19.55
C LEU A 583 -6.18 15.14 -19.31
N LYS A 584 -5.24 15.81 -19.99
CA LYS A 584 -5.17 17.27 -20.09
C LYS A 584 -6.20 17.78 -21.10
N SER A 585 -6.35 19.10 -21.20
CA SER A 585 -7.29 19.74 -22.13
C SER A 585 -7.00 19.47 -23.61
N ASP A 586 -5.75 19.19 -23.96
CA ASP A 586 -5.32 18.80 -25.31
C ASP A 586 -5.50 17.31 -25.62
N GLY A 587 -5.95 16.51 -24.65
CA GLY A 587 -6.13 15.06 -24.77
C GLY A 587 -4.90 14.23 -24.42
N SER A 588 -3.74 14.84 -24.13
CA SER A 588 -2.55 14.13 -23.64
C SER A 588 -2.75 13.62 -22.21
N VAL A 589 -1.95 12.61 -21.80
CA VAL A 589 -2.03 12.05 -20.45
C VAL A 589 -1.39 13.01 -19.42
N SER A 590 -2.06 13.22 -18.30
CA SER A 590 -1.54 13.99 -17.17
C SER A 590 -0.65 13.11 -16.29
N ALA A 591 0.66 13.31 -16.37
CA ALA A 591 1.69 12.60 -15.60
C ALA A 591 2.73 13.59 -15.03
N GLU A 592 2.25 14.64 -14.37
CA GLU A 592 3.07 15.71 -13.80
C GLU A 592 2.90 15.75 -12.28
N THR A 593 3.99 16.00 -11.54
CA THR A 593 3.99 16.11 -10.08
C THR A 593 5.13 16.99 -9.59
N GLY A 594 4.90 17.76 -8.52
CA GLY A 594 5.95 18.47 -7.80
C GLY A 594 6.71 17.60 -6.79
N HIS A 595 6.24 16.36 -6.53
CA HIS A 595 6.80 15.49 -5.49
C HIS A 595 7.98 14.63 -5.97
N VAL A 596 8.06 14.39 -7.29
CA VAL A 596 9.09 13.56 -7.92
C VAL A 596 9.60 14.32 -9.14
N PRO A 597 10.77 14.97 -9.06
CA PRO A 597 11.36 15.66 -10.20
C PRO A 597 11.76 14.67 -11.31
N GLY A 598 11.64 15.11 -12.57
CA GLY A 598 12.07 14.34 -13.74
C GLY A 598 11.00 13.38 -14.28
N ARG A 599 11.43 12.18 -14.71
CA ARG A 599 10.54 11.16 -15.30
C ARG A 599 9.56 10.64 -14.25
N PHE A 600 8.27 10.58 -14.60
CA PHE A 600 7.22 10.10 -13.72
C PHE A 600 6.25 9.18 -14.48
N GLN A 601 5.88 8.05 -13.87
CA GLN A 601 4.88 7.10 -14.38
C GLN A 601 5.09 6.66 -15.85
N THR A 602 6.36 6.62 -16.31
CA THR A 602 6.69 6.42 -17.72
C THR A 602 7.63 5.23 -17.89
N ASP A 603 7.17 4.27 -18.68
CA ASP A 603 7.93 3.11 -19.09
C ASP A 603 8.55 3.31 -20.48
N GLU A 604 9.75 2.78 -20.70
CA GLU A 604 10.46 2.83 -21.98
C GLU A 604 10.95 1.44 -22.38
N TYR A 605 10.62 1.02 -23.61
CA TYR A 605 11.01 -0.27 -24.16
C TYR A 605 11.79 -0.09 -25.46
N VAL A 606 13.06 -0.51 -25.50
CA VAL A 606 13.89 -0.52 -26.71
C VAL A 606 13.81 -1.90 -27.35
N CYS A 607 13.31 -1.95 -28.58
CA CYS A 607 13.07 -3.18 -29.32
C CYS A 607 14.39 -3.86 -29.72
N ALA A 608 14.44 -5.19 -29.64
CA ALA A 608 15.55 -5.99 -30.12
C ALA A 608 15.55 -6.11 -31.65
N GLY A 609 14.37 -6.02 -32.28
CA GLY A 609 14.17 -6.26 -33.70
C GLY A 609 14.20 -7.75 -34.05
N GLY A 610 13.99 -8.07 -35.33
CA GLY A 610 14.05 -9.46 -35.83
C GLY A 610 12.75 -10.01 -36.42
N GLY A 611 11.73 -9.16 -36.64
CA GLY A 611 10.54 -9.49 -37.42
C GLY A 611 9.48 -10.34 -36.69
N ALA A 612 9.73 -10.77 -35.46
CA ALA A 612 8.77 -11.44 -34.58
C ALA A 612 8.14 -10.45 -33.58
N ASP A 613 7.05 -10.85 -32.92
CA ASP A 613 6.44 -10.04 -31.86
C ASP A 613 7.26 -10.14 -30.58
N GLU A 614 7.63 -8.99 -30.03
CA GLU A 614 8.27 -8.85 -28.74
C GLU A 614 7.20 -8.58 -27.67
N VAL A 615 7.25 -9.32 -26.56
CA VAL A 615 6.32 -9.16 -25.43
C VAL A 615 7.08 -8.67 -24.22
N TRP A 616 6.61 -7.59 -23.62
CA TRP A 616 7.24 -7.00 -22.45
C TRP A 616 6.23 -6.55 -21.41
N GLU A 617 6.61 -6.70 -20.14
CA GLU A 617 5.99 -6.05 -19.01
C GLU A 617 7.05 -5.69 -17.96
N PRO A 618 6.88 -4.56 -17.23
CA PRO A 618 7.78 -4.17 -16.15
C PRO A 618 7.74 -5.17 -14.98
N LYS A 619 8.82 -5.23 -14.20
CA LYS A 619 8.99 -6.21 -13.10
C LYS A 619 9.06 -5.60 -11.71
N PHE A 620 9.49 -4.35 -11.61
CA PHE A 620 9.93 -3.70 -10.36
C PHE A 620 9.27 -2.33 -10.12
N SER A 621 8.20 -2.03 -10.85
CA SER A 621 7.43 -0.80 -10.75
C SER A 621 5.94 -1.04 -10.96
N TYR A 622 5.10 -0.17 -10.42
CA TYR A 622 3.67 -0.12 -10.70
C TYR A 622 3.18 1.33 -10.80
N LYS A 623 2.00 1.52 -11.37
CA LYS A 623 1.41 2.79 -11.78
C LYS A 623 -0.05 2.83 -11.37
N GLY A 624 -0.56 4.02 -11.07
CA GLY A 624 -1.99 4.29 -10.89
C GLY A 624 -2.50 5.01 -12.14
N PHE A 625 -3.41 4.40 -12.89
CA PHE A 625 -3.81 4.95 -14.18
C PHE A 625 -5.14 4.45 -14.70
N ARG A 626 -5.72 5.24 -15.59
CA ARG A 626 -6.76 4.82 -16.54
C ARG A 626 -6.27 4.95 -17.97
N TYR A 627 -5.45 5.96 -18.23
CA TYR A 627 -4.98 6.31 -19.55
C TYR A 627 -3.50 5.97 -19.72
N VAL A 628 -3.13 5.54 -20.93
CA VAL A 628 -1.74 5.31 -21.31
C VAL A 628 -1.45 6.04 -22.63
N GLN A 629 -0.52 6.97 -22.61
CA GLN A 629 -0.02 7.63 -23.81
C GLN A 629 1.18 6.86 -24.34
N ILE A 630 1.13 6.49 -25.62
CA ILE A 630 2.14 5.69 -26.28
C ILE A 630 2.77 6.49 -27.41
N SER A 631 4.10 6.55 -27.43
CA SER A 631 4.87 7.13 -28.55
C SER A 631 5.94 6.16 -29.02
N GLY A 632 6.37 6.30 -30.28
CA GLY A 632 7.41 5.46 -30.89
C GLY A 632 6.87 4.24 -31.65
N LEU A 633 5.56 4.16 -31.86
CA LEU A 633 4.93 3.19 -32.76
C LEU A 633 4.65 3.86 -34.12
N ALA A 634 4.90 3.13 -35.21
CA ALA A 634 4.64 3.62 -36.57
C ALA A 634 3.15 3.62 -36.94
N GLU A 635 2.36 2.75 -36.30
CA GLU A 635 0.94 2.59 -36.55
C GLU A 635 0.18 2.45 -35.23
N LYS A 636 -1.12 2.71 -35.29
CA LYS A 636 -2.02 2.56 -34.16
C LYS A 636 -2.02 1.11 -33.65
N PRO A 637 -1.73 0.86 -32.36
CA PRO A 637 -1.73 -0.49 -31.83
C PRO A 637 -3.15 -1.08 -31.76
N ASP A 638 -3.27 -2.38 -32.00
CA ASP A 638 -4.47 -3.15 -31.70
C ASP A 638 -4.69 -3.23 -30.17
N PRO A 639 -5.93 -3.23 -29.66
CA PRO A 639 -6.21 -3.41 -28.24
C PRO A 639 -5.58 -4.64 -27.57
N SER A 640 -5.21 -5.68 -28.32
CA SER A 640 -4.48 -6.85 -27.78
C SER A 640 -2.99 -6.61 -27.56
N GLN A 641 -2.42 -5.57 -28.19
CA GLN A 641 -1.01 -5.22 -28.09
C GLN A 641 -0.68 -4.39 -26.86
N VAL A 642 -1.69 -3.78 -26.22
CA VAL A 642 -1.52 -2.98 -25.00
C VAL A 642 -2.59 -3.41 -24.01
N LEU A 643 -2.20 -4.15 -22.98
CA LEU A 643 -3.11 -4.65 -21.96
C LEU A 643 -2.76 -4.08 -20.60
N GLY A 644 -3.74 -3.62 -19.83
CA GLY A 644 -3.55 -3.28 -18.42
C GLY A 644 -3.41 -4.55 -17.58
N ARG A 645 -2.46 -4.57 -16.65
CA ARG A 645 -2.27 -5.64 -15.66
C ARG A 645 -2.63 -5.06 -14.31
N VAL A 646 -3.69 -5.57 -13.69
CA VAL A 646 -4.10 -5.15 -12.33
C VAL A 646 -3.27 -5.92 -11.33
N VAL A 647 -2.62 -5.20 -10.42
CA VAL A 647 -1.64 -5.75 -9.47
C VAL A 647 -1.96 -5.23 -8.08
N HIS A 648 -2.02 -6.13 -7.11
CA HIS A 648 -2.18 -5.81 -5.69
C HIS A 648 -1.94 -7.06 -4.83
N THR A 649 -1.84 -6.88 -3.50
CA THR A 649 -1.84 -7.96 -2.51
C THR A 649 -3.07 -8.86 -2.71
N ARG A 650 -2.86 -10.17 -2.82
CA ARG A 650 -3.92 -11.15 -3.09
C ARG A 650 -4.80 -11.41 -1.87
N VAL A 651 -5.68 -10.47 -1.56
CA VAL A 651 -6.69 -10.60 -0.50
C VAL A 651 -7.99 -11.21 -1.03
N ALA A 652 -8.65 -12.04 -0.22
CA ALA A 652 -9.94 -12.63 -0.59
C ALA A 652 -11.09 -11.63 -0.38
N ALA A 653 -12.05 -11.53 -1.29
CA ALA A 653 -13.30 -10.81 -1.03
C ALA A 653 -14.12 -11.55 0.03
N THR A 654 -14.53 -10.85 1.09
CA THR A 654 -15.22 -11.44 2.26
C THR A 654 -16.64 -10.95 2.42
N SER A 655 -17.14 -10.05 1.58
CA SER A 655 -18.52 -9.55 1.70
C SER A 655 -19.20 -9.30 0.37
N THR A 656 -20.52 -9.21 0.44
CA THR A 656 -21.38 -8.75 -0.66
C THR A 656 -22.30 -7.64 -0.15
N PHE A 657 -22.67 -6.69 -1.02
CA PHE A 657 -23.65 -5.66 -0.72
C PHE A 657 -24.57 -5.46 -1.92
N ALA A 658 -25.87 -5.27 -1.67
CA ALA A 658 -26.83 -4.85 -2.69
C ALA A 658 -28.02 -4.14 -2.03
N CYS A 659 -28.62 -3.17 -2.71
CA CYS A 659 -29.80 -2.46 -2.21
C CYS A 659 -30.66 -1.87 -3.33
N SER A 660 -31.80 -1.26 -2.97
CA SER A 660 -32.70 -0.66 -3.95
C SER A 660 -32.22 0.68 -4.53
N GLU A 661 -31.12 1.24 -4.04
CA GLU A 661 -30.50 2.49 -4.53
C GLU A 661 -29.24 2.14 -5.34
N PRO A 662 -29.29 2.16 -6.69
CA PRO A 662 -28.16 1.80 -7.53
C PRO A 662 -26.89 2.63 -7.26
N PHE A 663 -27.04 3.89 -6.83
CA PHE A 663 -25.89 4.73 -6.53
C PHE A 663 -25.07 4.21 -5.35
N TYR A 664 -25.71 3.58 -4.36
CA TYR A 664 -25.00 2.97 -3.23
C TYR A 664 -24.16 1.77 -3.65
N GLU A 665 -24.64 0.96 -4.60
CA GLU A 665 -23.84 -0.12 -5.17
C GLU A 665 -22.67 0.41 -6.02
N GLN A 666 -22.81 1.59 -6.64
CA GLN A 666 -21.73 2.27 -7.34
C GLN A 666 -20.64 2.76 -6.36
N LEU A 667 -21.04 3.38 -5.25
CA LEU A 667 -20.12 3.80 -4.19
C LEU A 667 -19.34 2.60 -3.61
N GLU A 668 -20.02 1.50 -3.30
CA GLU A 668 -19.39 0.29 -2.76
C GLU A 668 -18.34 -0.29 -3.73
N ARG A 669 -18.69 -0.38 -5.02
CA ARG A 669 -17.79 -0.90 -6.06
C ARG A 669 -16.56 -0.02 -6.27
N ALA A 670 -16.75 1.30 -6.24
CA ALA A 670 -15.66 2.27 -6.37
C ALA A 670 -14.69 2.17 -5.19
N MET A 671 -15.22 2.13 -3.95
CA MET A 671 -14.38 2.00 -2.75
C MET A 671 -13.62 0.68 -2.73
N ARG A 672 -14.27 -0.45 -3.07
CA ARG A 672 -13.58 -1.75 -3.19
C ARG A 672 -12.40 -1.67 -4.14
N ARG A 673 -12.60 -1.03 -5.29
CA ARG A 673 -11.53 -0.89 -6.28
C ARG A 673 -10.40 -0.02 -5.75
N THR A 674 -10.73 1.15 -5.20
CA THR A 674 -9.72 2.06 -4.64
C THR A 674 -8.92 1.41 -3.53
N LEU A 675 -9.57 0.62 -2.66
CA LEU A 675 -8.87 -0.15 -1.65
C LEU A 675 -7.89 -1.14 -2.30
N LEU A 676 -8.34 -1.99 -3.23
CA LEU A 676 -7.45 -2.97 -3.89
C LEU A 676 -6.30 -2.31 -4.64
N ASN A 677 -6.55 -1.21 -5.35
CA ASN A 677 -5.52 -0.43 -6.02
C ASN A 677 -4.45 0.10 -5.06
N ASN A 678 -4.75 0.18 -3.76
CA ASN A 678 -3.86 0.70 -2.72
C ASN A 678 -3.29 -0.38 -1.78
N LEU A 679 -3.40 -1.67 -2.10
CA LEU A 679 -2.76 -2.74 -1.33
C LEU A 679 -1.53 -3.29 -2.06
N HIS A 680 -0.35 -2.75 -1.76
CA HIS A 680 0.93 -3.16 -2.39
C HIS A 680 1.94 -3.56 -1.32
N GLY A 681 1.61 -4.58 -0.53
CA GLY A 681 2.41 -5.01 0.64
C GLY A 681 2.32 -4.08 1.87
N ILE A 682 1.80 -2.87 1.66
CA ILE A 682 1.41 -1.86 2.66
C ILE A 682 0.11 -1.17 2.19
N PRO A 683 -0.69 -0.54 3.08
CA PRO A 683 -1.88 0.22 2.70
C PRO A 683 -1.46 1.61 2.22
N THR A 684 -1.16 1.75 0.93
CA THR A 684 -0.77 3.05 0.35
C THR A 684 -1.94 4.03 0.37
N ASP A 685 -1.70 5.32 0.23
CA ASP A 685 -2.72 6.36 0.12
C ASP A 685 -3.30 6.46 -1.30
N THR A 686 -2.39 6.56 -2.29
CA THR A 686 -2.67 6.57 -3.74
C THR A 686 -1.67 5.67 -4.49
N PRO A 687 -2.07 4.98 -5.57
CA PRO A 687 -1.16 4.23 -6.43
C PRO A 687 -0.42 5.09 -7.45
N MET A 688 -0.69 6.40 -7.52
CA MET A 688 -0.06 7.29 -8.51
C MET A 688 1.06 8.14 -7.91
N TYR A 689 0.74 9.03 -6.99
CA TYR A 689 1.63 10.11 -6.56
C TYR A 689 2.62 9.68 -5.48
N GLU A 690 2.11 9.14 -4.36
CA GLU A 690 2.91 9.00 -3.14
C GLU A 690 3.28 7.57 -2.80
N LYS A 691 2.35 6.63 -2.94
CA LYS A 691 2.58 5.19 -2.70
C LYS A 691 3.07 4.91 -1.27
N ASN A 692 2.63 5.73 -0.32
CA ASN A 692 3.11 5.74 1.05
C ASN A 692 2.05 5.18 1.99
N GLY A 693 2.49 4.45 3.02
CA GLY A 693 1.60 3.92 4.05
C GLY A 693 1.15 5.01 5.03
N TRP A 694 0.33 5.95 4.57
CA TRP A 694 -0.18 7.03 5.41
C TRP A 694 -1.09 6.51 6.51
N THR A 695 -0.75 6.86 7.74
CA THR A 695 -1.35 6.30 8.94
C THR A 695 -2.81 6.74 9.13
N GLY A 696 -3.13 8.00 8.86
CA GLY A 696 -4.50 8.52 8.93
C GLY A 696 -5.42 7.92 7.86
N ASP A 697 -4.91 7.74 6.64
CA ASP A 697 -5.63 7.07 5.56
C ASP A 697 -6.01 5.66 5.98
N ALA A 698 -5.01 4.85 6.35
CA ALA A 698 -5.19 3.48 6.78
C ALA A 698 -6.17 3.38 7.96
N GLN A 699 -6.14 4.32 8.91
CA GLN A 699 -7.09 4.39 10.01
C GLN A 699 -8.54 4.52 9.53
N LEU A 700 -8.80 5.41 8.58
CA LEU A 700 -10.14 5.66 8.07
C LEU A 700 -10.62 4.52 7.14
N GLY A 701 -9.70 3.94 6.37
CA GLY A 701 -10.00 2.86 5.42
C GLY A 701 -10.14 1.48 6.06
N ALA A 702 -9.46 1.21 7.18
CA ALA A 702 -9.35 -0.12 7.78
C ALA A 702 -10.69 -0.81 8.09
N PRO A 703 -11.72 -0.13 8.63
CA PRO A 703 -13.03 -0.76 8.81
C PRO A 703 -13.59 -1.32 7.51
N VAL A 704 -13.58 -0.53 6.43
CA VAL A 704 -14.09 -0.94 5.12
C VAL A 704 -13.20 -2.03 4.51
N MET A 705 -11.88 -1.93 4.64
CA MET A 705 -10.95 -2.99 4.21
C MET A 705 -11.30 -4.33 4.88
N ALA A 706 -11.53 -4.33 6.20
CA ALA A 706 -11.83 -5.52 6.98
C ALA A 706 -13.22 -6.11 6.70
N TYR A 707 -14.20 -5.29 6.32
CA TYR A 707 -15.48 -5.78 5.79
C TYR A 707 -15.35 -6.36 4.39
N ALA A 708 -14.66 -5.65 3.51
CA ALA A 708 -14.62 -5.95 2.08
C ALA A 708 -13.73 -7.17 1.77
N PHE A 709 -12.64 -7.33 2.51
CA PHE A 709 -11.59 -8.30 2.22
C PHE A 709 -11.02 -9.01 3.46
N GLY A 710 -10.41 -10.17 3.24
CA GLY A 710 -9.63 -10.91 4.23
C GLY A 710 -8.24 -10.32 4.37
N VAL A 711 -8.09 -9.28 5.21
CA VAL A 711 -6.85 -8.50 5.36
C VAL A 711 -6.05 -8.81 6.63
N HIS A 712 -6.38 -9.89 7.35
CA HIS A 712 -5.73 -10.18 8.64
C HIS A 712 -4.20 -10.25 8.54
N ARG A 713 -3.67 -11.07 7.62
CA ARG A 713 -2.22 -11.26 7.47
C ARG A 713 -1.52 -10.00 6.96
N PHE A 714 -2.19 -9.25 6.09
CA PHE A 714 -1.72 -7.96 5.57
C PHE A 714 -1.60 -6.90 6.67
N LEU A 715 -2.66 -6.66 7.45
CA LEU A 715 -2.64 -5.69 8.54
C LEU A 715 -1.76 -6.15 9.72
N SER A 716 -1.64 -7.46 9.96
CA SER A 716 -0.70 -7.99 10.96
C SER A 716 0.76 -7.66 10.61
N LYS A 717 1.12 -7.76 9.33
CA LYS A 717 2.45 -7.35 8.85
C LYS A 717 2.63 -5.84 9.03
N TRP A 718 1.66 -5.03 8.64
CA TRP A 718 1.77 -3.57 8.76
C TRP A 718 1.77 -3.06 10.21
N LEU A 719 1.12 -3.77 11.15
CA LEU A 719 1.30 -3.53 12.59
C LEU A 719 2.76 -3.76 13.02
N GLY A 720 3.44 -4.75 12.43
CA GLY A 720 4.89 -4.94 12.56
C GLY A 720 5.67 -3.73 12.04
N ASP A 721 5.33 -3.23 10.85
CA ASP A 721 5.97 -2.03 10.28
C ASP A 721 5.76 -0.79 11.19
N LEU A 722 4.57 -0.62 11.78
CA LEU A 722 4.28 0.45 12.76
C LEU A 722 5.18 0.35 13.98
N ARG A 723 5.39 -0.86 14.50
CA ARG A 723 6.31 -1.09 15.62
C ARG A 723 7.75 -0.74 15.23
N ASP A 724 8.18 -1.20 14.05
CA ASP A 724 9.55 -1.06 13.58
C ASP A 724 9.87 0.43 13.23
N SER A 725 8.87 1.19 12.79
CA SER A 725 8.97 2.65 12.56
C SER A 725 8.74 3.50 13.81
N GLN A 726 8.74 2.94 15.03
CA GLN A 726 8.66 3.73 16.25
C GLN A 726 10.06 4.14 16.70
N ASN A 727 10.29 5.43 16.89
CA ASN A 727 11.59 5.89 17.38
C ASN A 727 11.77 5.59 18.89
N THR A 728 12.98 5.84 19.40
CA THR A 728 13.35 5.54 20.80
C THR A 728 12.52 6.29 21.84
N ASP A 729 12.01 7.48 21.52
CA ASP A 729 11.17 8.27 22.42
C ASP A 729 9.73 7.76 22.47
N GLY A 730 9.33 6.94 21.50
CA GLY A 730 7.98 6.40 21.38
C GLY A 730 7.13 7.06 20.28
N GLN A 731 7.66 8.06 19.58
CA GLN A 731 6.96 8.73 18.49
C GLN A 731 6.81 7.81 17.27
N LEU A 732 5.66 7.93 16.60
CA LEU A 732 5.41 7.35 15.28
C LEU A 732 5.42 8.43 14.18
N PRO A 733 5.92 8.10 12.98
CA PRO A 733 5.80 8.95 11.81
C PRO A 733 4.40 8.83 11.18
N VAL A 734 4.00 9.84 10.40
CA VAL A 734 2.71 9.82 9.68
C VAL A 734 2.69 8.89 8.46
N ILE A 735 3.86 8.45 7.98
CA ILE A 735 4.04 7.45 6.92
C ILE A 735 4.78 6.23 7.50
N VAL A 736 4.27 5.02 7.23
CA VAL A 736 4.86 3.77 7.72
C VAL A 736 4.90 2.69 6.62
N PRO A 737 6.07 2.05 6.34
CA PRO A 737 7.40 2.30 6.93
C PRO A 737 7.92 3.73 6.71
N SER A 738 8.97 4.16 7.43
CA SER A 738 9.59 5.48 7.24
C SER A 738 11.12 5.42 7.17
N GLY A 739 11.72 6.11 6.19
CA GLY A 739 13.16 6.36 6.11
C GLY A 739 13.66 7.54 6.94
N GLY A 740 12.87 8.01 7.91
CA GLY A 740 13.17 9.20 8.72
C GLY A 740 12.26 10.41 8.44
N TRP A 741 11.44 10.35 7.39
CA TRP A 741 10.43 11.37 7.07
C TRP A 741 9.16 11.19 7.91
N GLY A 742 8.40 12.27 8.16
CA GLY A 742 7.07 12.19 8.77
C GLY A 742 7.04 12.16 10.30
N TYR A 743 8.20 12.26 10.96
CA TYR A 743 8.29 12.50 12.41
C TYR A 743 8.13 13.99 12.73
N GLY A 744 8.77 14.88 11.97
CA GLY A 744 8.63 16.34 12.09
C GLY A 744 7.72 16.92 11.01
N ASP A 745 7.93 16.56 9.74
CA ASP A 745 7.08 16.98 8.64
C ASP A 745 5.67 16.41 8.79
N LEU A 746 4.68 17.30 8.88
CA LEU A 746 3.28 16.97 9.14
C LEU A 746 3.08 16.14 10.42
N GLY A 747 4.09 16.14 11.30
CA GLY A 747 4.12 15.42 12.56
C GLY A 747 4.46 16.36 13.72
N PRO A 748 4.12 15.99 14.94
CA PRO A 748 3.28 14.83 15.27
C PRO A 748 1.80 15.11 14.98
N SER A 749 1.03 14.05 14.69
CA SER A 749 -0.39 14.14 14.33
C SER A 749 -1.14 12.90 14.88
N PRO A 750 -1.60 12.88 16.14
CA PRO A 750 -2.18 11.70 16.77
C PRO A 750 -3.47 11.24 16.08
N GLU A 751 -4.22 12.14 15.47
CA GLU A 751 -5.37 11.79 14.63
C GLU A 751 -4.99 11.07 13.33
N TRP A 752 -3.71 10.96 13.00
CA TRP A 752 -3.14 10.01 12.02
C TRP A 752 -2.52 8.79 12.71
N THR A 753 -1.62 9.00 13.67
CA THR A 753 -0.77 7.93 14.23
C THR A 753 -1.47 7.06 15.28
N THR A 754 -2.63 7.48 15.80
CA THR A 754 -3.50 6.61 16.63
C THR A 754 -4.12 5.46 15.85
N VAL A 755 -3.83 5.34 14.55
CA VAL A 755 -4.05 4.10 13.78
C VAL A 755 -3.46 2.89 14.48
N TYR A 756 -2.33 3.03 15.18
CA TYR A 756 -1.66 1.89 15.81
C TYR A 756 -2.52 1.23 16.91
N PRO A 757 -2.90 1.94 17.99
CA PRO A 757 -3.81 1.38 18.99
C PRO A 757 -5.19 1.04 18.42
N PHE A 758 -5.69 1.83 17.46
CA PHE A 758 -6.96 1.54 16.80
C PHE A 758 -6.95 0.20 16.07
N LEU A 759 -5.94 -0.07 15.24
CA LEU A 759 -5.85 -1.30 14.47
C LEU A 759 -5.67 -2.52 15.38
N VAL A 760 -4.86 -2.44 16.43
CA VAL A 760 -4.74 -3.56 17.39
C VAL A 760 -6.10 -3.91 18.00
N ARG A 761 -6.90 -2.91 18.39
CA ARG A 761 -8.27 -3.12 18.89
C ARG A 761 -9.20 -3.70 17.83
N GLU A 762 -9.14 -3.19 16.59
CA GLU A 762 -9.96 -3.67 15.48
C GLU A 762 -9.62 -5.09 15.05
N MET A 763 -8.34 -5.49 15.11
CA MET A 763 -7.91 -6.84 14.80
C MET A 763 -8.48 -7.87 15.80
N TYR A 764 -8.54 -7.53 17.08
CA TYR A 764 -9.27 -8.34 18.06
C TYR A 764 -10.79 -8.34 17.79
N ARG A 765 -11.37 -7.17 17.50
CA ARG A 765 -12.81 -7.01 17.24
C ARG A 765 -13.29 -7.86 16.06
N VAL A 766 -12.60 -7.79 14.93
CA VAL A 766 -12.97 -8.40 13.65
C VAL A 766 -12.48 -9.85 13.52
N TYR A 767 -11.29 -10.17 14.03
CA TYR A 767 -10.65 -11.48 13.83
C TYR A 767 -10.48 -12.32 15.10
N GLY A 768 -10.80 -11.76 16.28
CA GLY A 768 -10.61 -12.43 17.57
C GLY A 768 -9.14 -12.66 17.93
N ASP A 769 -8.25 -11.87 17.36
CA ASP A 769 -6.80 -12.03 17.53
C ASP A 769 -6.29 -11.30 18.76
N GLU A 770 -6.23 -12.01 19.88
CA GLU A 770 -5.64 -11.51 21.13
C GLU A 770 -4.10 -11.49 21.11
N ARG A 771 -3.46 -12.28 20.22
CA ARG A 771 -1.99 -12.36 20.16
C ARG A 771 -1.41 -11.02 19.74
N LEU A 772 -2.03 -10.35 18.75
CA LEU A 772 -1.57 -9.03 18.31
C LEU A 772 -1.61 -7.99 19.43
N ALA A 773 -2.62 -8.02 20.31
CA ALA A 773 -2.66 -7.14 21.47
C ALA A 773 -1.49 -7.39 22.42
N ARG A 774 -1.12 -8.66 22.64
CA ARG A 774 0.03 -9.05 23.48
C ARG A 774 1.37 -8.69 22.83
N ASP A 775 1.55 -9.03 21.56
CA ASP A 775 2.81 -8.83 20.81
C ASP A 775 3.15 -7.33 20.66
N HIS A 776 2.13 -6.47 20.58
CA HIS A 776 2.28 -5.02 20.40
C HIS A 776 2.10 -4.21 21.69
N TRP A 777 1.88 -4.83 22.85
CA TRP A 777 1.49 -4.12 24.07
C TRP A 777 2.50 -3.03 24.50
N ALA A 778 3.78 -3.41 24.61
CA ALA A 778 4.84 -2.51 25.04
C ALA A 778 5.10 -1.32 24.08
N PRO A 779 5.29 -1.52 22.75
CA PRO A 779 5.46 -0.39 21.83
C PRO A 779 4.21 0.50 21.73
N LEU A 780 3.01 -0.08 21.80
CA LEU A 780 1.75 0.66 21.76
C LEU A 780 1.60 1.59 22.97
N THR A 781 1.83 1.09 24.19
CA THR A 781 1.73 1.92 25.41
C THR A 781 2.83 2.96 25.47
N ARG A 782 4.04 2.66 24.99
CA ARG A 782 5.11 3.66 24.84
C ARG A 782 4.70 4.82 23.93
N TYR A 783 4.02 4.54 22.81
CA TYR A 783 3.51 5.58 21.92
C TYR A 783 2.47 6.47 22.60
N LEU A 784 1.50 5.86 23.29
CA LEU A 784 0.48 6.63 24.00
C LEU A 784 1.07 7.43 25.17
N ASP A 785 2.04 6.89 25.88
CA ASP A 785 2.72 7.60 26.98
C ASP A 785 3.52 8.80 26.46
N TRP A 786 4.15 8.66 25.29
CA TRP A 786 4.77 9.76 24.58
C TRP A 786 3.76 10.86 24.20
N GLU A 787 2.62 10.49 23.61
CA GLU A 787 1.50 11.40 23.31
C GLU A 787 0.97 12.13 24.56
N ILE A 788 0.86 11.43 25.70
CA ILE A 788 0.41 12.01 26.98
C ILE A 788 1.44 13.02 27.51
N SER A 789 2.73 12.70 27.41
CA SER A 789 3.82 13.53 27.96
C SER A 789 3.92 14.92 27.32
N ARG A 790 3.36 15.09 26.12
CA ARG A 790 3.47 16.31 25.30
C ARG A 790 2.16 17.10 25.21
N LEU A 791 1.14 16.72 25.99
CA LEU A 791 -0.10 17.48 26.09
C LEU A 791 0.18 18.94 26.48
N ARG A 792 -0.58 19.87 25.91
CA ARG A 792 -0.53 21.30 26.26
C ARG A 792 -1.93 21.75 26.62
N ASP A 793 -2.08 22.34 27.81
CA ASP A 793 -3.38 22.75 28.35
C ASP A 793 -4.41 21.60 28.40
N GLY A 794 -3.93 20.36 28.59
CA GLY A 794 -4.76 19.16 28.57
C GLY A 794 -5.26 18.76 27.17
N LEU A 795 -4.71 19.33 26.10
CA LEU A 795 -5.06 19.04 24.70
C LEU A 795 -3.87 18.43 23.94
N ALA A 796 -4.17 17.64 22.91
CA ALA A 796 -3.16 17.07 22.03
C ALA A 796 -2.49 18.16 21.17
N VAL A 797 -1.21 17.97 20.84
CA VAL A 797 -0.45 18.81 19.90
C VAL A 797 -0.42 18.12 18.54
N THR A 798 -0.71 18.85 17.46
CA THR A 798 -0.86 18.26 16.12
C THR A 798 -0.42 19.21 14.99
N ALA A 799 -0.20 18.66 13.79
CA ALA A 799 0.10 19.38 12.56
C ALA A 799 -0.99 19.33 11.45
N LEU A 800 -1.95 18.39 11.47
CA LEU A 800 -2.79 18.13 10.27
C LEU A 800 -4.30 18.44 10.42
N GLY A 801 -5.00 17.97 11.45
CA GLY A 801 -6.43 18.25 11.67
C GLY A 801 -7.41 17.45 10.81
N ASP A 802 -8.51 18.04 10.35
CA ASP A 802 -9.47 17.40 9.43
C ASP A 802 -9.12 17.69 7.96
N TYR A 803 -8.14 16.96 7.44
CA TYR A 803 -7.50 17.24 6.14
C TYR A 803 -8.48 17.25 4.95
N LEU A 804 -8.26 18.18 4.02
CA LEU A 804 -9.01 18.39 2.77
C LEU A 804 -10.53 18.58 2.91
N PRO A 805 -11.00 19.49 3.80
CA PRO A 805 -12.41 19.90 3.77
C PRO A 805 -12.69 20.70 2.49
N PRO A 806 -13.95 20.73 1.99
CA PRO A 806 -14.30 21.51 0.82
C PRO A 806 -13.82 22.97 0.91
N GLY A 807 -13.13 23.44 -0.14
CA GLY A 807 -12.57 24.79 -0.23
C GLY A 807 -11.12 24.94 0.25
N TYR A 808 -10.47 23.87 0.71
CA TYR A 808 -9.10 23.91 1.23
C TYR A 808 -8.22 22.81 0.61
N GLY A 809 -7.01 23.16 0.18
CA GLY A 809 -6.02 22.26 -0.43
C GLY A 809 -5.02 21.65 0.56
N GLY A 810 -5.47 21.31 1.77
CA GLY A 810 -4.63 20.74 2.82
C GLY A 810 -5.30 20.80 4.19
N ASN A 811 -4.59 21.33 5.18
CA ASN A 811 -5.09 21.49 6.55
C ASN A 811 -6.38 22.32 6.61
N PRO A 812 -7.25 22.05 7.59
CA PRO A 812 -8.48 22.78 7.76
C PRO A 812 -8.26 24.20 8.32
N PRO A 813 -9.25 25.10 8.15
CA PRO A 813 -9.28 26.40 8.80
C PRO A 813 -9.47 26.30 10.31
N GLU A 814 -10.19 25.30 10.83
CA GLU A 814 -10.40 25.14 12.28
C GLU A 814 -9.10 24.82 13.05
N ASP A 815 -9.16 24.96 14.38
CA ASP A 815 -8.10 24.50 15.28
C ASP A 815 -7.99 22.98 15.24
N THR A 816 -6.86 22.49 14.72
CA THR A 816 -6.58 21.06 14.51
C THR A 816 -6.49 20.28 15.81
N ARG A 817 -6.25 20.95 16.96
CA ARG A 817 -6.24 20.30 18.28
C ARG A 817 -7.58 19.67 18.65
N LEU A 818 -8.68 20.10 18.04
CA LEU A 818 -10.00 19.51 18.24
C LEU A 818 -10.01 18.04 17.81
N THR A 819 -9.68 17.75 16.55
CA THR A 819 -9.66 16.36 16.07
C THR A 819 -8.54 15.55 16.72
N ALA A 820 -7.34 16.13 16.86
CA ALA A 820 -6.21 15.48 17.54
C ALA A 820 -6.56 14.95 18.93
N THR A 821 -7.17 15.81 19.77
CA THR A 821 -7.56 15.46 21.13
C THR A 821 -8.67 14.41 21.14
N ALA A 822 -9.63 14.52 20.21
CA ALA A 822 -10.72 13.56 20.13
C ALA A 822 -10.25 12.15 19.72
N TYR A 823 -9.32 12.07 18.76
CA TYR A 823 -8.74 10.80 18.33
C TYR A 823 -7.84 10.19 19.41
N LEU A 824 -7.06 11.00 20.14
CA LEU A 824 -6.28 10.53 21.28
C LEU A 824 -7.18 10.00 22.42
N HIS A 825 -8.28 10.69 22.73
CA HIS A 825 -9.28 10.21 23.69
C HIS A 825 -9.84 8.84 23.29
N ARG A 826 -10.21 8.66 22.01
CA ARG A 826 -10.67 7.36 21.48
C ARG A 826 -9.60 6.28 21.62
N ALA A 827 -8.35 6.60 21.29
CA ALA A 827 -7.22 5.67 21.38
C ALA A 827 -6.96 5.21 22.81
N LEU A 828 -6.96 6.13 23.78
CA LEU A 828 -6.79 5.83 25.20
C LEU A 828 -7.95 4.97 25.74
N THR A 829 -9.18 5.30 25.37
CA THR A 829 -10.37 4.53 25.77
C THR A 829 -10.32 3.10 25.22
N GLY A 830 -10.05 2.94 23.92
CA GLY A 830 -9.95 1.62 23.28
C GLY A 830 -8.76 0.80 23.80
N THR A 831 -7.66 1.46 24.16
CA THR A 831 -6.50 0.78 24.77
C THR A 831 -6.78 0.38 26.21
N ALA A 832 -7.56 1.13 26.98
CA ALA A 832 -8.01 0.72 28.30
C ALA A 832 -8.90 -0.53 28.24
N GLU A 833 -9.74 -0.68 27.20
CA GLU A 833 -10.49 -1.94 26.97
C GLU A 833 -9.55 -3.11 26.64
N LEU A 834 -8.50 -2.87 25.86
CA LEU A 834 -7.47 -3.90 25.61
C LEU A 834 -6.70 -4.24 26.89
N ALA A 835 -6.43 -3.26 27.75
CA ALA A 835 -5.78 -3.47 29.03
C ALA A 835 -6.61 -4.39 29.93
N ASP A 836 -7.93 -4.21 29.98
CA ASP A 836 -8.83 -5.14 30.67
C ASP A 836 -8.76 -6.56 30.07
N LEU A 837 -8.70 -6.68 28.73
CA LEU A 837 -8.57 -7.98 28.04
C LEU A 837 -7.24 -8.68 28.39
N LEU A 838 -6.19 -7.91 28.62
CA LEU A 838 -4.85 -8.40 28.93
C LEU A 838 -4.57 -8.53 30.43
N ASP A 839 -5.57 -8.26 31.28
CA ASP A 839 -5.48 -8.21 32.74
C ASP A 839 -4.47 -7.18 33.27
N ASP A 840 -4.27 -6.06 32.56
CA ASP A 840 -3.40 -4.93 32.93
C ASP A 840 -4.20 -3.78 33.55
N GLY A 841 -4.61 -3.97 34.82
CA GLY A 841 -5.46 -3.01 35.53
C GLY A 841 -4.82 -1.63 35.78
N GLU A 842 -3.50 -1.55 35.81
CA GLU A 842 -2.76 -0.29 35.99
C GLU A 842 -2.90 0.60 34.75
N VAL A 843 -2.58 0.05 33.57
CA VAL A 843 -2.75 0.77 32.30
C VAL A 843 -4.21 1.13 32.06
N ALA A 844 -5.14 0.21 32.36
CA ALA A 844 -6.57 0.44 32.19
C ALA A 844 -7.06 1.65 33.02
N THR A 845 -6.63 1.75 34.28
CA THR A 845 -7.00 2.86 35.16
C THR A 845 -6.38 4.17 34.70
N ARG A 846 -5.06 4.18 34.48
CA ARG A 846 -4.31 5.37 34.04
C ARG A 846 -4.87 5.98 32.76
N TYR A 847 -5.11 5.17 31.73
CA TYR A 847 -5.61 5.68 30.44
C TYR A 847 -7.06 6.16 30.50
N ARG A 848 -7.90 5.59 31.37
CA ARG A 848 -9.24 6.13 31.64
C ARG A 848 -9.19 7.48 32.32
N GLU A 849 -8.31 7.65 33.31
CA GLU A 849 -8.12 8.93 34.01
C GLU A 849 -7.66 10.03 33.05
N VAL A 850 -6.64 9.74 32.23
CA VAL A 850 -6.14 10.70 31.24
C VAL A 850 -7.21 11.00 30.18
N ALA A 851 -7.93 10.00 29.68
CA ALA A 851 -9.04 10.22 28.74
C ALA A 851 -10.13 11.11 29.37
N GLY A 852 -10.45 10.93 30.66
CA GLY A 852 -11.34 11.81 31.40
C GLY A 852 -10.86 13.26 31.40
N GLY A 853 -9.59 13.48 31.73
CA GLY A 853 -8.96 14.81 31.69
C GLY A 853 -8.96 15.45 30.31
N LEU A 854 -8.66 14.68 29.25
CA LEU A 854 -8.76 15.16 27.86
C LEU A 854 -10.19 15.61 27.53
N LYS A 855 -11.19 14.84 27.93
CA LYS A 855 -12.61 15.17 27.68
C LYS A 855 -13.03 16.45 28.40
N GLU A 856 -12.56 16.68 29.62
CA GLU A 856 -12.81 17.92 30.37
C GLU A 856 -12.17 19.12 29.69
N ALA A 857 -10.86 19.06 29.39
CA ALA A 857 -10.12 20.12 28.70
C ALA A 857 -10.71 20.41 27.31
N PHE A 858 -11.07 19.37 26.56
CA PHE A 858 -11.70 19.46 25.25
C PHE A 858 -13.02 20.24 25.31
N ASN A 859 -13.90 19.89 26.25
CA ASN A 859 -15.18 20.58 26.41
C ASN A 859 -15.00 22.03 26.88
N ALA A 860 -14.07 22.28 27.79
CA ALA A 860 -13.76 23.65 28.24
C ALA A 860 -13.22 24.54 27.10
N ALA A 861 -12.42 23.96 26.19
CA ALA A 861 -11.81 24.70 25.09
C ALA A 861 -12.77 24.96 23.92
N PHE A 862 -13.63 23.99 23.57
CA PHE A 862 -14.32 24.00 22.29
C PHE A 862 -15.85 24.02 22.37
N LEU A 863 -16.47 23.64 23.49
CA LEU A 863 -17.94 23.65 23.61
C LEU A 863 -18.42 25.07 23.97
N GLY A 864 -19.12 25.71 23.03
CA GLY A 864 -19.66 27.05 23.22
C GLY A 864 -20.87 27.11 24.17
N PRO A 865 -21.19 28.30 24.74
CA PRO A 865 -22.35 28.50 25.61
C PRO A 865 -23.71 28.28 24.92
N ASP A 866 -23.75 28.30 23.59
CA ASP A 866 -24.90 27.95 22.74
C ASP A 866 -25.04 26.44 22.51
N GLY A 867 -24.15 25.62 23.08
CA GLY A 867 -24.28 24.17 23.11
C GLY A 867 -23.82 23.46 21.84
N HIS A 868 -22.93 24.07 21.06
CA HIS A 868 -22.23 23.40 19.95
C HIS A 868 -20.73 23.72 19.93
N TYR A 869 -19.96 22.89 19.25
CA TYR A 869 -18.50 23.01 19.22
C TYR A 869 -18.03 23.97 18.15
N ARG A 870 -17.04 24.80 18.51
CA ARG A 870 -16.40 25.78 17.65
C ARG A 870 -14.94 25.96 18.02
N THR A 871 -14.16 26.53 17.12
CA THR A 871 -12.75 26.86 17.38
C THR A 871 -12.55 28.36 17.24
N ALA A 872 -11.66 28.95 18.04
CA ALA A 872 -11.39 30.38 17.94
C ALA A 872 -10.71 30.78 16.62
N LYS A 873 -10.06 29.82 15.94
CA LYS A 873 -9.32 30.02 14.69
C LYS A 873 -10.25 30.22 13.48
N ASP A 874 -11.44 29.63 13.50
CA ASP A 874 -12.40 29.67 12.40
C ASP A 874 -13.79 30.13 12.90
N PRO A 875 -14.29 31.30 12.46
CA PRO A 875 -15.59 31.80 12.86
C PRO A 875 -16.78 31.06 12.23
N ASP A 876 -16.56 30.29 11.16
CA ASP A 876 -17.61 29.57 10.46
C ASP A 876 -17.99 28.25 11.17
N TYR A 877 -19.25 27.82 10.99
CA TYR A 877 -19.69 26.51 11.50
C TYR A 877 -19.05 25.38 10.71
N ARG A 878 -18.44 24.42 11.43
CA ARG A 878 -17.81 23.21 10.85
C ARG A 878 -18.52 21.96 11.36
N GLN A 879 -18.98 21.13 10.43
CA GLN A 879 -19.67 19.88 10.75
C GLN A 879 -18.76 18.92 11.50
N THR A 880 -17.46 18.88 11.15
CA THR A 880 -16.44 18.04 11.83
C THR A 880 -16.33 18.34 13.31
N ASN A 881 -16.32 19.62 13.68
CA ASN A 881 -16.24 20.05 15.08
C ASN A 881 -17.37 19.46 15.92
N ASN A 882 -18.50 19.10 15.30
CA ASN A 882 -19.70 18.63 15.98
C ASN A 882 -19.94 17.12 15.81
N CYS A 883 -19.66 16.54 14.64
CA CYS A 883 -19.87 15.11 14.42
C CYS A 883 -18.78 14.23 15.06
N VAL A 884 -17.51 14.67 15.12
CA VAL A 884 -16.42 13.89 15.75
C VAL A 884 -16.62 13.74 17.26
N PRO A 885 -16.94 14.81 18.03
CA PRO A 885 -17.22 14.66 19.47
C PRO A 885 -18.44 13.80 19.77
N LEU A 886 -19.47 13.83 18.92
CA LEU A 886 -20.62 12.94 19.01
C LEU A 886 -20.20 11.47 18.85
N ALA A 887 -19.40 11.18 17.82
CA ALA A 887 -18.93 9.83 17.50
C ALA A 887 -18.05 9.23 18.61
N PHE A 888 -17.21 10.04 19.24
CA PHE A 888 -16.24 9.56 20.25
C PHE A 888 -16.70 9.77 21.69
N GLY A 889 -17.98 10.12 21.91
CA GLY A 889 -18.57 10.18 23.24
C GLY A 889 -18.06 11.34 24.11
N LEU A 890 -17.56 12.41 23.49
CA LEU A 890 -17.03 13.59 24.17
C LEU A 890 -18.13 14.57 24.61
N VAL A 891 -19.28 14.56 23.91
CA VAL A 891 -20.38 15.49 24.18
C VAL A 891 -21.03 15.22 25.54
N PRO A 892 -21.10 16.24 26.43
CA PRO A 892 -21.84 16.12 27.68
C PRO A 892 -23.32 15.79 27.44
N PRO A 893 -23.96 14.94 28.26
CA PRO A 893 -25.37 14.56 28.06
C PRO A 893 -26.33 15.75 27.89
N GLY A 894 -26.10 16.85 28.62
CA GLY A 894 -26.93 18.07 28.55
C GLY A 894 -26.76 18.90 27.27
N ALA A 895 -25.66 18.74 26.53
CA ALA A 895 -25.39 19.48 25.29
C ALA A 895 -25.76 18.69 24.04
N ARG A 896 -25.95 17.37 24.14
CA ARG A 896 -26.12 16.48 22.99
C ARG A 896 -27.22 16.91 22.02
N ALA A 897 -28.39 17.29 22.53
CA ALA A 897 -29.50 17.73 21.69
C ALA A 897 -29.13 19.01 20.91
N SER A 898 -28.55 20.01 21.56
CA SER A 898 -28.12 21.26 20.90
C SER A 898 -27.05 21.02 19.84
N VAL A 899 -26.06 20.15 20.12
CA VAL A 899 -25.04 19.79 19.13
C VAL A 899 -25.69 19.16 17.90
N VAL A 900 -26.60 18.20 18.09
CA VAL A 900 -27.31 17.53 16.98
C VAL A 900 -28.17 18.52 16.20
N ASP A 901 -28.96 19.34 16.88
CA ASP A 901 -29.83 20.34 16.25
C ASP A 901 -29.03 21.37 15.44
N SER A 902 -27.89 21.82 15.97
CA SER A 902 -26.99 22.74 15.26
C SER A 902 -26.39 22.11 14.00
N LEU A 903 -26.02 20.82 14.07
CA LEU A 903 -25.45 20.09 12.94
C LEU A 903 -26.50 19.92 11.82
N LEU A 904 -27.74 19.57 12.19
CA LEU A 904 -28.85 19.48 11.25
C LEU A 904 -29.19 20.83 10.62
N ALA A 905 -29.15 21.91 11.40
CA ALA A 905 -29.40 23.26 10.91
C ALA A 905 -28.36 23.69 9.87
N ASP A 906 -27.06 23.46 10.12
CA ASP A 906 -26.00 23.76 9.15
C ASP A 906 -26.14 22.93 7.87
N ILE A 907 -26.38 21.61 7.99
CA ILE A 907 -26.59 20.73 6.83
C ILE A 907 -27.77 21.22 5.98
N ALA A 908 -28.90 21.58 6.63
CA ALA A 908 -30.07 22.09 5.93
C ALA A 908 -29.78 23.44 5.25
N GLN A 909 -29.08 24.36 5.93
CA GLN A 909 -28.67 25.65 5.39
C GLN A 909 -27.76 25.50 4.16
N ARG A 910 -26.91 24.47 4.14
CA ARG A 910 -26.03 24.13 3.01
C ARG A 910 -26.72 23.29 1.94
N GLY A 911 -28.04 23.06 2.03
CA GLY A 911 -28.77 22.26 1.05
C GLY A 911 -28.33 20.79 1.02
N ASN A 912 -28.10 20.19 2.19
CA ASN A 912 -27.63 18.81 2.36
C ASN A 912 -26.23 18.54 1.82
N HIS A 913 -25.35 19.54 1.82
CA HIS A 913 -23.92 19.35 1.52
C HIS A 913 -23.12 19.18 2.80
N LEU A 914 -22.11 18.32 2.71
CA LEU A 914 -21.08 18.20 3.73
C LEU A 914 -20.09 19.37 3.64
N ASN A 915 -19.46 19.74 4.76
CA ASN A 915 -18.27 20.61 4.78
C ASN A 915 -17.07 19.98 5.52
N THR A 916 -17.10 18.66 5.65
CA THR A 916 -16.10 17.86 6.37
C THR A 916 -14.91 17.49 5.49
N GLY A 917 -13.72 17.48 6.08
CA GLY A 917 -12.53 16.79 5.56
C GLY A 917 -12.60 15.29 5.81
N ALA A 918 -11.46 14.61 5.71
CA ALA A 918 -11.37 13.16 5.77
C ALA A 918 -11.89 12.57 7.11
N LEU A 919 -11.52 13.18 8.25
CA LEU A 919 -11.89 12.69 9.57
C LEU A 919 -13.39 12.90 9.84
N GLY A 920 -13.93 14.08 9.54
CA GLY A 920 -15.35 14.37 9.72
C GLY A 920 -16.25 13.52 8.82
N THR A 921 -15.83 13.32 7.56
CA THR A 921 -16.56 12.51 6.58
C THR A 921 -16.71 11.06 7.07
N SER A 922 -15.69 10.54 7.76
CA SER A 922 -15.68 9.16 8.28
C SER A 922 -16.78 8.84 9.31
N VAL A 923 -17.26 9.85 10.03
CA VAL A 923 -18.25 9.66 11.10
C VAL A 923 -19.60 10.29 10.80
N LEU A 924 -19.69 11.31 9.94
CA LEU A 924 -20.89 12.14 9.75
C LEU A 924 -22.17 11.33 9.49
N LEU A 925 -22.18 10.47 8.48
CA LEU A 925 -23.39 9.73 8.08
C LEU A 925 -23.82 8.69 9.14
N ARG A 926 -22.83 8.03 9.74
CA ARG A 926 -23.03 7.07 10.83
C ARG A 926 -23.63 7.76 12.04
N GLU A 927 -23.11 8.92 12.42
CA GLU A 927 -23.61 9.68 13.55
C GLU A 927 -25.01 10.23 13.31
N LEU A 928 -25.28 10.85 12.16
CA LEU A 928 -26.63 11.29 11.82
C LEU A 928 -27.65 10.15 11.95
N SER A 929 -27.28 8.95 11.48
CA SER A 929 -28.13 7.75 11.61
C SER A 929 -28.27 7.30 13.06
N ALA A 930 -27.19 7.31 13.85
CA ALA A 930 -27.19 6.96 15.25
C ALA A 930 -28.02 7.91 16.12
N GLN A 931 -28.07 9.21 15.76
CA GLN A 931 -28.91 10.22 16.40
C GLN A 931 -30.37 10.21 15.91
N GLY A 932 -30.73 9.32 14.99
CA GLY A 932 -32.11 9.13 14.53
C GLY A 932 -32.50 9.91 13.28
N HIS A 933 -31.51 10.45 12.55
CA HIS A 933 -31.66 11.22 11.30
C HIS A 933 -31.05 10.52 10.05
N PRO A 934 -31.34 9.23 9.81
CA PRO A 934 -30.83 8.51 8.63
C PRO A 934 -31.31 9.11 7.29
N GLU A 935 -32.44 9.82 7.27
CA GLU A 935 -32.95 10.51 6.09
C GLU A 935 -32.03 11.67 5.65
N VAL A 936 -31.39 12.36 6.62
CA VAL A 936 -30.41 13.40 6.33
C VAL A 936 -29.10 12.79 5.85
N ALA A 937 -28.68 11.67 6.47
CA ALA A 937 -27.53 10.91 5.98
C ALA A 937 -27.72 10.42 4.54
N HIS A 938 -28.92 9.92 4.21
CA HIS A 938 -29.28 9.57 2.83
C HIS A 938 -29.16 10.78 1.89
N ALA A 939 -29.76 11.92 2.26
CA ALA A 939 -29.74 13.13 1.43
C ALA A 939 -28.32 13.61 1.10
N ILE A 940 -27.40 13.55 2.07
CA ILE A 940 -25.97 13.87 1.85
C ILE A 940 -25.33 12.80 0.96
N ALA A 941 -25.53 11.52 1.26
CA ALA A 941 -24.92 10.41 0.52
C ALA A 941 -25.34 10.36 -0.95
N THR A 942 -26.53 10.88 -1.29
CA THR A 942 -27.04 10.93 -2.67
C THR A 942 -27.00 12.33 -3.29
N GLN A 943 -26.42 13.32 -2.62
CA GLN A 943 -26.24 14.66 -3.18
C GLN A 943 -25.43 14.59 -4.48
N ARG A 944 -25.80 15.40 -5.47
CA ARG A 944 -25.22 15.42 -6.82
C ARG A 944 -24.44 16.70 -7.14
N SER A 945 -24.71 17.81 -6.44
CA SER A 945 -23.94 19.05 -6.61
C SER A 945 -22.69 19.10 -5.71
N TYR A 946 -21.74 19.96 -6.08
CA TYR A 946 -20.50 20.14 -5.31
C TYR A 946 -20.79 20.78 -3.94
N PRO A 947 -20.12 20.32 -2.85
CA PRO A 947 -19.27 19.12 -2.74
C PRO A 947 -20.08 17.85 -2.43
N SER A 948 -19.89 16.76 -3.18
CA SER A 948 -20.50 15.46 -2.89
C SER A 948 -19.84 14.33 -3.68
N TRP A 949 -20.04 13.08 -3.24
CA TRP A 949 -19.67 11.91 -4.06
C TRP A 949 -20.45 11.88 -5.38
N GLY A 950 -21.75 12.22 -5.37
CA GLY A 950 -22.55 12.24 -6.59
C GLY A 950 -21.99 13.20 -7.64
N TYR A 951 -21.45 14.34 -7.21
CA TYR A 951 -20.74 15.27 -8.09
C TYR A 951 -19.53 14.61 -8.77
N TRP A 952 -18.73 13.81 -8.07
CA TRP A 952 -17.63 13.06 -8.68
C TRP A 952 -18.12 12.06 -9.74
N PHE A 953 -19.15 11.28 -9.40
CA PHE A 953 -19.67 10.24 -10.31
C PHE A 953 -20.40 10.84 -11.53
N ASP A 954 -21.07 11.99 -11.38
CA ASP A 954 -21.60 12.77 -12.52
C ASP A 954 -20.50 13.27 -13.46
N HIS A 955 -19.26 13.38 -12.97
CA HIS A 955 -18.08 13.79 -13.73
C HIS A 955 -17.10 12.65 -13.98
N GLY A 956 -17.59 11.40 -14.00
CA GLY A 956 -16.85 10.25 -14.53
C GLY A 956 -15.93 9.53 -13.54
N ALA A 957 -16.09 9.76 -12.23
CA ALA A 957 -15.41 8.95 -11.22
C ALA A 957 -15.81 7.46 -11.32
N ASP A 958 -14.83 6.57 -11.15
CA ASP A 958 -15.04 5.13 -11.02
C ASP A 958 -14.30 4.50 -9.83
N THR A 959 -13.67 5.36 -9.04
CA THR A 959 -12.86 5.18 -7.83
C THR A 959 -13.19 6.34 -6.87
N MET A 960 -12.72 6.28 -5.63
CA MET A 960 -12.82 7.39 -4.68
C MET A 960 -11.68 8.38 -4.92
N TRP A 961 -11.94 9.69 -4.73
CA TRP A 961 -10.96 10.75 -5.00
C TRP A 961 -10.40 11.34 -3.71
N GLU A 962 -9.23 11.96 -3.84
CA GLU A 962 -8.52 12.60 -2.74
C GLU A 962 -9.19 13.92 -2.30
N MET A 963 -9.65 14.72 -3.26
CA MET A 963 -10.19 16.06 -3.04
C MET A 963 -11.60 16.18 -3.62
N TRP A 964 -12.43 17.03 -3.00
CA TRP A 964 -13.79 17.29 -3.47
C TRP A 964 -13.90 17.97 -4.86
N PRO A 965 -13.01 18.91 -5.25
CA PRO A 965 -13.00 19.51 -6.60
C PRO A 965 -12.67 18.52 -7.73
N LEU A 966 -13.07 18.83 -8.96
CA LEU A 966 -12.86 17.95 -10.13
C LEU A 966 -11.40 17.82 -10.58
N ASP A 967 -10.59 18.81 -10.24
CA ASP A 967 -9.15 18.84 -10.45
C ASP A 967 -8.37 18.13 -9.33
N SER A 968 -9.07 17.33 -8.49
CA SER A 968 -8.47 16.46 -7.47
C SER A 968 -7.16 15.85 -7.94
N ARG A 969 -6.13 15.98 -7.11
CA ARG A 969 -4.77 15.55 -7.44
C ARG A 969 -4.76 14.04 -7.72
N SER A 970 -5.05 13.19 -6.74
CA SER A 970 -5.37 11.78 -7.01
C SER A 970 -6.88 11.56 -7.21
N ARG A 971 -7.19 10.69 -8.16
CA ARG A 971 -8.51 10.13 -8.41
C ARG A 971 -8.62 8.68 -7.91
N ASP A 972 -7.72 8.22 -7.04
CA ASP A 972 -7.74 6.88 -6.48
C ASP A 972 -7.25 6.82 -5.03
N HIS A 973 -8.05 7.42 -4.14
CA HIS A 973 -7.74 7.69 -2.72
C HIS A 973 -8.93 7.33 -1.82
N TYR A 974 -8.75 6.53 -0.77
CA TYR A 974 -9.90 5.93 -0.06
C TYR A 974 -10.40 6.67 1.18
N PHE A 975 -9.69 7.64 1.77
CA PHE A 975 -10.12 8.23 3.05
C PHE A 975 -11.47 8.96 2.99
N GLN A 976 -11.90 9.44 1.81
CA GLN A 976 -13.21 10.07 1.63
C GLN A 976 -14.31 9.05 1.26
N GLY A 977 -13.94 7.80 0.98
CA GLY A 977 -14.84 6.71 0.61
C GLY A 977 -15.58 6.03 1.78
N THR A 978 -15.49 6.61 2.98
CA THR A 978 -16.01 6.05 4.24
C THR A 978 -17.54 5.96 4.31
N VAL A 979 -18.27 6.58 3.37
CA VAL A 979 -19.71 6.33 3.14
C VAL A 979 -20.03 4.84 3.01
N VAL A 980 -19.10 4.03 2.50
CA VAL A 980 -19.31 2.59 2.34
C VAL A 980 -19.39 1.85 3.67
N GLN A 981 -18.74 2.33 4.73
CA GLN A 981 -18.94 1.79 6.07
C GLN A 981 -20.39 2.00 6.54
N TRP A 982 -20.97 3.17 6.27
CA TRP A 982 -22.37 3.46 6.56
C TRP A 982 -23.34 2.56 5.77
N LEU A 983 -23.00 2.18 4.53
CA LEU A 983 -23.78 1.21 3.75
C LEU A 983 -23.86 -0.15 4.43
N TYR A 984 -22.74 -0.69 4.92
CA TYR A 984 -22.73 -1.95 5.65
C TYR A 984 -23.46 -1.86 6.99
N GLU A 985 -23.12 -0.85 7.78
CA GLU A 985 -23.50 -0.78 9.19
C GLU A 985 -24.88 -0.17 9.44
N SER A 986 -25.38 0.71 8.57
CA SER A 986 -26.64 1.43 8.78
C SER A 986 -27.69 1.11 7.71
N VAL A 987 -27.30 1.02 6.43
CA VAL A 987 -28.24 0.71 5.35
C VAL A 987 -28.60 -0.78 5.36
N ALA A 988 -27.61 -1.68 5.25
CA ALA A 988 -27.84 -3.11 5.41
C ALA A 988 -27.98 -3.50 6.89
N GLY A 989 -27.30 -2.79 7.78
CA GLY A 989 -27.48 -2.86 9.22
C GLY A 989 -26.56 -3.83 9.95
N LEU A 990 -25.55 -4.44 9.30
CA LEU A 990 -24.69 -5.46 9.91
C LEU A 990 -23.45 -4.81 10.54
N ARG A 991 -23.30 -4.95 11.86
CA ARG A 991 -22.21 -4.35 12.64
C ARG A 991 -21.47 -5.41 13.45
N PRO A 992 -20.13 -5.51 13.38
CA PRO A 992 -19.35 -6.40 14.23
C PRO A 992 -19.53 -5.98 15.68
N GLY A 993 -19.76 -6.97 16.54
CA GLY A 993 -19.53 -6.84 17.96
C GLY A 993 -18.05 -7.06 18.23
N ASP A 994 -17.71 -8.00 19.11
CA ASP A 994 -16.33 -8.22 19.54
C ASP A 994 -15.86 -9.67 19.38
N ALA A 995 -14.57 -9.90 19.64
CA ALA A 995 -13.92 -11.22 19.67
C ALA A 995 -14.15 -12.04 18.39
N GLY A 996 -13.99 -11.39 17.23
CA GLY A 996 -14.12 -12.01 15.93
C GLY A 996 -15.55 -12.44 15.62
N TYR A 997 -16.50 -11.50 15.68
CA TYR A 997 -17.94 -11.74 15.49
C TYR A 997 -18.52 -12.80 16.45
N ARG A 998 -17.96 -12.92 17.67
CA ARG A 998 -18.63 -13.72 18.72
C ARG A 998 -20.00 -13.12 19.03
N THR A 999 -20.08 -11.80 19.00
CA THR A 999 -21.31 -11.03 18.98
C THR A 999 -21.35 -10.14 17.75
N PHE A 1000 -22.54 -9.81 17.27
CA PHE A 1000 -22.73 -8.76 16.27
C PHE A 1000 -24.15 -8.18 16.36
N THR A 1001 -24.38 -7.03 15.74
CA THR A 1001 -25.67 -6.36 15.71
C THR A 1001 -26.22 -6.33 14.30
N VAL A 1002 -27.53 -6.54 14.17
CA VAL A 1002 -28.29 -6.29 12.94
C VAL A 1002 -29.32 -5.20 13.21
N ARG A 1003 -29.06 -3.98 12.72
CA ARG A 1003 -29.90 -2.79 12.89
C ARG A 1003 -30.05 -2.01 11.58
N PRO A 1004 -30.93 -2.48 10.67
CA PRO A 1004 -31.24 -1.75 9.45
C PRO A 1004 -32.16 -0.57 9.72
N ASP A 1005 -32.06 0.49 8.92
CA ASP A 1005 -33.02 1.60 8.96
C ASP A 1005 -33.56 1.91 7.56
N GLY A 1006 -34.87 1.68 7.35
CA GLY A 1006 -35.51 1.91 6.05
C GLY A 1006 -35.72 3.37 5.68
N ARG A 1007 -35.38 4.32 6.55
CA ARG A 1007 -35.38 5.76 6.23
C ARG A 1007 -34.10 6.21 5.53
N THR A 1008 -33.14 5.30 5.33
CA THR A 1008 -31.90 5.52 4.54
C THR A 1008 -32.14 5.61 3.02
N GLY A 1009 -33.37 5.89 2.59
CA GLY A 1009 -33.76 6.05 1.18
C GLY A 1009 -33.83 4.77 0.36
N VAL A 1010 -33.77 3.60 0.99
CA VAL A 1010 -33.94 2.30 0.33
C VAL A 1010 -35.17 1.56 0.84
N ASN A 1011 -35.75 0.71 -0.02
CA ASN A 1011 -36.85 -0.18 0.34
C ASN A 1011 -36.39 -1.61 0.60
N TRP A 1012 -35.17 -1.96 0.21
CA TRP A 1012 -34.52 -3.22 0.59
C TRP A 1012 -33.00 -3.05 0.56
N ALA A 1013 -32.31 -3.79 1.42
CA ALA A 1013 -30.86 -3.94 1.37
C ALA A 1013 -30.45 -5.32 1.89
N ARG A 1014 -29.30 -5.80 1.43
CA ARG A 1014 -28.67 -7.03 1.94
C ARG A 1014 -27.17 -6.90 1.97
N THR A 1015 -26.57 -7.51 2.99
CA THR A 1015 -25.13 -7.74 3.08
C THR A 1015 -24.83 -9.10 3.67
N SER A 1016 -23.75 -9.72 3.21
CA SER A 1016 -23.13 -10.89 3.84
C SER A 1016 -21.67 -10.57 4.15
N VAL A 1017 -21.16 -11.08 5.27
CA VAL A 1017 -19.74 -11.01 5.65
C VAL A 1017 -19.29 -12.40 6.06
N HIS A 1018 -18.24 -12.91 5.42
CA HIS A 1018 -17.56 -14.16 5.75
C HIS A 1018 -16.56 -13.89 6.88
N THR A 1019 -17.00 -14.13 8.11
CA THR A 1019 -16.23 -13.89 9.34
C THR A 1019 -15.29 -15.06 9.64
N VAL A 1020 -14.46 -14.93 10.68
CA VAL A 1020 -13.65 -16.05 11.22
C VAL A 1020 -14.48 -17.21 11.78
N ARG A 1021 -15.80 -17.05 11.90
CA ARG A 1021 -16.76 -18.07 12.37
C ARG A 1021 -17.64 -18.61 11.24
N GLY A 1022 -17.52 -18.05 10.02
CA GLY A 1022 -18.38 -18.32 8.87
C GLY A 1022 -19.27 -17.13 8.50
N GLU A 1023 -20.26 -17.36 7.66
CA GLU A 1023 -21.10 -16.30 7.08
C GLU A 1023 -22.10 -15.70 8.09
N ALA A 1024 -22.02 -14.37 8.28
CA ALA A 1024 -23.04 -13.55 8.90
C ALA A 1024 -23.81 -12.78 7.82
N THR A 1025 -25.14 -12.70 7.92
CA THR A 1025 -25.97 -12.04 6.89
C THR A 1025 -27.05 -11.17 7.53
N ALA A 1026 -27.29 -10.01 6.93
CA ALA A 1026 -28.46 -9.18 7.18
C ALA A 1026 -29.14 -8.87 5.84
N ALA A 1027 -30.43 -9.15 5.71
CA ALA A 1027 -31.22 -8.83 4.54
C ALA A 1027 -32.61 -8.37 4.95
N TRP A 1028 -33.08 -7.25 4.42
CA TRP A 1028 -34.40 -6.73 4.77
C TRP A 1028 -35.10 -6.09 3.58
N SER A 1029 -36.43 -6.05 3.65
CA SER A 1029 -37.29 -5.39 2.65
C SER A 1029 -38.53 -4.80 3.28
N ARG A 1030 -38.96 -3.62 2.84
CA ARG A 1030 -40.23 -2.99 3.19
C ARG A 1030 -41.16 -2.98 1.97
N VAL A 1031 -42.32 -3.62 2.11
CA VAL A 1031 -43.35 -3.72 1.06
C VAL A 1031 -44.71 -3.52 1.71
N ASP A 1032 -45.52 -2.60 1.18
CA ASP A 1032 -46.88 -2.30 1.66
C ASP A 1032 -46.94 -2.10 3.19
N GLY A 1033 -46.03 -1.28 3.72
CA GLY A 1033 -45.91 -1.03 5.16
C GLY A 1033 -45.33 -2.18 5.98
N THR A 1034 -45.11 -3.37 5.41
CA THR A 1034 -44.56 -4.53 6.12
C THR A 1034 -43.06 -4.65 5.90
N THR A 1035 -42.29 -4.72 6.99
CA THR A 1035 -40.85 -4.99 6.97
C THR A 1035 -40.59 -6.47 7.21
N ARG A 1036 -39.83 -7.12 6.33
CA ARG A 1036 -39.27 -8.46 6.54
C ARG A 1036 -37.76 -8.34 6.77
N LEU A 1037 -37.25 -8.97 7.81
CA LEU A 1037 -35.83 -8.98 8.16
C LEU A 1037 -35.35 -10.43 8.33
N SER A 1038 -34.39 -10.83 7.51
CA SER A 1038 -33.72 -12.12 7.54
C SER A 1038 -32.28 -11.96 8.07
N VAL A 1039 -31.92 -12.75 9.06
CA VAL A 1039 -30.59 -12.76 9.70
C VAL A 1039 -30.02 -14.18 9.68
N ARG A 1040 -28.75 -14.32 9.29
CA ARG A 1040 -27.99 -15.57 9.45
C ARG A 1040 -26.88 -15.35 10.46
N VAL A 1041 -26.84 -16.21 11.48
CA VAL A 1041 -25.84 -16.20 12.55
C VAL A 1041 -24.97 -17.46 12.42
N PRO A 1042 -23.64 -17.35 12.28
CA PRO A 1042 -22.75 -18.51 12.23
C PRO A 1042 -22.67 -19.24 13.57
N VAL A 1043 -22.17 -20.49 13.56
CA VAL A 1043 -22.03 -21.29 14.78
C VAL A 1043 -20.99 -20.63 15.70
N GLY A 1044 -21.29 -20.55 16.99
CA GLY A 1044 -20.40 -19.89 17.97
C GLY A 1044 -20.52 -18.37 18.01
N ALA A 1045 -21.53 -17.81 17.33
CA ALA A 1045 -21.90 -16.40 17.40
C ALA A 1045 -23.33 -16.20 17.94
N THR A 1046 -23.58 -15.00 18.45
CA THR A 1046 -24.92 -14.47 18.75
C THR A 1046 -25.11 -13.12 18.06
N ALA A 1047 -26.36 -12.80 17.73
CA ALA A 1047 -26.72 -11.51 17.14
C ALA A 1047 -27.77 -10.78 17.97
N GLU A 1048 -27.57 -9.48 18.19
CA GLU A 1048 -28.61 -8.57 18.64
C GLU A 1048 -29.34 -7.99 17.41
N VAL A 1049 -30.63 -8.30 17.26
CA VAL A 1049 -31.44 -7.96 16.10
C VAL A 1049 -32.45 -6.88 16.47
N HIS A 1050 -32.31 -5.72 15.84
CA HIS A 1050 -33.19 -4.57 15.99
C HIS A 1050 -34.23 -4.59 14.87
N VAL A 1051 -35.45 -5.04 15.18
CA VAL A 1051 -36.53 -5.11 14.22
C VAL A 1051 -37.27 -3.77 14.17
N PRO A 1052 -37.35 -3.06 13.02
CA PRO A 1052 -38.04 -1.78 12.94
C PRO A 1052 -39.55 -1.93 13.21
N ALA A 1053 -40.03 -1.39 14.32
CA ALA A 1053 -41.44 -1.40 14.73
C ALA A 1053 -41.69 -0.43 15.90
N ALA A 1054 -42.89 0.16 15.97
CA ALA A 1054 -43.27 1.07 17.06
C ALA A 1054 -43.60 0.33 18.36
N ALA A 1055 -44.11 -0.91 18.27
CA ALA A 1055 -44.50 -1.71 19.42
C ALA A 1055 -44.21 -3.20 19.18
N ARG A 1056 -43.97 -3.93 20.28
CA ARG A 1056 -43.70 -5.38 20.23
C ARG A 1056 -44.85 -6.18 19.59
N SER A 1057 -46.09 -5.76 19.79
CA SER A 1057 -47.28 -6.37 19.19
C SER A 1057 -47.29 -6.33 17.66
N ALA A 1058 -46.54 -5.41 17.05
CA ALA A 1058 -46.41 -5.29 15.60
C ALA A 1058 -45.39 -6.27 15.00
N VAL A 1059 -44.59 -6.96 15.83
CA VAL A 1059 -43.53 -7.88 15.40
C VAL A 1059 -43.97 -9.34 15.55
N THR A 1060 -43.97 -10.06 14.44
CA THR A 1060 -43.99 -11.53 14.41
C THR A 1060 -42.54 -12.02 14.45
N ALA A 1061 -42.07 -12.39 15.64
CA ALA A 1061 -40.75 -12.98 15.85
C ALA A 1061 -40.82 -14.52 15.76
N PRO A 1062 -39.79 -15.18 15.23
CA PRO A 1062 -39.77 -16.62 15.09
C PRO A 1062 -39.47 -17.30 16.44
N GLY A 1063 -39.95 -18.54 16.61
CA GLY A 1063 -39.70 -19.31 17.84
C GLY A 1063 -38.20 -19.43 18.16
N GLY A 1064 -37.85 -19.21 19.44
CA GLY A 1064 -36.48 -19.24 19.95
C GLY A 1064 -35.74 -17.90 19.94
N ALA A 1065 -36.31 -16.83 19.38
CA ALA A 1065 -35.75 -15.48 19.49
C ALA A 1065 -36.11 -14.89 20.87
N VAL A 1066 -35.11 -14.38 21.58
CA VAL A 1066 -35.29 -13.87 22.96
C VAL A 1066 -35.51 -12.36 22.89
N PHE A 1067 -36.68 -11.89 23.34
CA PHE A 1067 -36.92 -10.45 23.46
C PHE A 1067 -36.02 -9.86 24.55
N VAL A 1068 -35.32 -8.77 24.22
CA VAL A 1068 -34.40 -8.07 25.14
C VAL A 1068 -35.05 -6.79 25.68
N ARG A 1069 -35.43 -5.88 24.77
CA ARG A 1069 -35.95 -4.55 25.11
C ARG A 1069 -36.70 -3.90 23.94
N SER A 1070 -37.37 -2.79 24.21
CA SER A 1070 -37.93 -1.90 23.21
C SER A 1070 -37.12 -0.60 23.18
N ASP A 1071 -36.52 -0.29 22.04
CA ASP A 1071 -35.81 0.96 21.80
C ASP A 1071 -36.72 1.87 20.93
N ARG A 1072 -36.43 3.18 20.86
CA ARG A 1072 -37.24 4.10 20.03
C ARG A 1072 -37.22 3.64 18.57
N GLY A 1073 -38.37 3.18 18.07
CA GLY A 1073 -38.55 2.70 16.69
C GLY A 1073 -38.08 1.26 16.42
N PHE A 1074 -37.61 0.54 17.44
CA PHE A 1074 -37.09 -0.82 17.30
C PHE A 1074 -37.52 -1.75 18.44
N ILE A 1075 -37.76 -3.02 18.09
CA ILE A 1075 -37.95 -4.10 19.06
C ILE A 1075 -36.74 -5.02 18.96
N VAL A 1076 -36.04 -5.19 20.08
CA VAL A 1076 -34.72 -5.82 20.12
C VAL A 1076 -34.84 -7.27 20.57
N TYR A 1077 -34.22 -8.17 19.81
CA TYR A 1077 -34.12 -9.59 20.09
C TYR A 1077 -32.67 -10.05 20.12
N GLU A 1078 -32.37 -11.07 20.92
CA GLU A 1078 -31.13 -11.83 20.84
C GLU A 1078 -31.40 -13.18 20.18
N VAL A 1079 -30.52 -13.57 19.25
CA VAL A 1079 -30.62 -14.83 18.54
C VAL A 1079 -29.26 -15.56 18.43
N PRO A 1080 -29.18 -16.87 18.70
CA PRO A 1080 -27.96 -17.66 18.48
C PRO A 1080 -27.82 -18.10 17.02
N HIS A 1081 -26.87 -19.01 16.74
CA HIS A 1081 -26.70 -19.67 15.43
C HIS A 1081 -28.03 -20.01 14.72
N GLY A 1082 -28.08 -19.75 13.42
CA GLY A 1082 -29.14 -20.21 12.53
C GLY A 1082 -29.69 -19.09 11.64
N GLY A 1083 -30.73 -19.43 10.86
CA GLY A 1083 -31.48 -18.47 10.06
C GLY A 1083 -32.72 -17.97 10.80
N TRP A 1084 -32.93 -16.66 10.85
CA TRP A 1084 -33.96 -15.98 11.61
C TRP A 1084 -34.75 -15.04 10.71
N GLU A 1085 -36.07 -15.15 10.70
CA GLU A 1085 -36.96 -14.28 9.92
C GLU A 1085 -37.93 -13.56 10.85
N PHE A 1086 -37.88 -12.24 10.82
CA PHE A 1086 -38.78 -11.36 11.55
C PHE A 1086 -39.69 -10.63 10.56
N VAL A 1087 -40.95 -10.45 10.94
CA VAL A 1087 -41.91 -9.66 10.17
C VAL A 1087 -42.49 -8.60 11.07
N ALA A 1088 -42.36 -7.33 10.69
CA ALA A 1088 -42.97 -6.21 11.39
C ALA A 1088 -44.01 -5.53 10.49
N ARG A 1089 -45.20 -5.31 11.02
CA ARG A 1089 -46.22 -4.48 10.36
C ARG A 1089 -45.96 -3.02 10.73
N GLY A 1090 -45.94 -2.14 9.73
CA GLY A 1090 -45.93 -0.71 9.96
C GLY A 1090 -47.25 -0.27 10.59
N ASP A 1091 -47.18 0.76 11.43
CA ASP A 1091 -48.37 1.54 11.74
C ASP A 1091 -48.78 2.25 10.44
N GLY A 1092 -50.06 2.20 10.11
CA GLY A 1092 -50.62 2.73 8.86
C GLY A 1092 -50.36 4.21 8.63
#